data_AF-E6K919-F1
#
_entry.id   AF-E6K919-F1
#
_cell.length_a   1.000
_cell.length_b   1.000
_cell.length_c   1.000
_cell.angle_alpha   90.00
_cell.angle_beta   90.00
_cell.angle_gamma   90.00
#
_symmetry.space_group_name_H-M   'P 1'
#
loop_
_entity.id
_entity.type
_entity.pdbx_description
1 polymer ?
#
loop_
_entity_poly.entity_id
_entity_poly.type
_entity_poly.pdbx_seq_one_letter_code
_entity_poly.pdbx_strand_id
1 'polypeptide(L)'
;MKKQPHPPAYSPIFYYLCKQVTAVMEKRLLFLVSLVVLCVLPGHAVLKEANLDTTLHILRAELINYHLELEQQSKDMEEQQQTVVEELTTITNLADQNAVMLYSQRNGYIFDLAYACHEATEQFHRFKSKSQPFRDRINQNTTELARFDSLIANLNSMEPLFLSEKARIDRSVCLALAINIRRQLKENQVLLDTYIGYYNRSEEKLKTLNDFANMKYEEIQTNIFKNGSDNYFKILSHLKTNLSKTGESVAEKYKPLRSERVSQWDVRVIFFLFTLIAVYALLSVIINLITIRIIATRLMKRNKFAKMQDSFMAKRTCIIMAMTVVTFAIILGVIHTVVSQNFIIMASNLLVEYAWLLGVILISLLLRVSDKQIRSAFRIYAPLIVVTFIVIFFRIVLIPNALVNLVFPPVLLVCLLWQANVIKRHNHNVPKSDMLYTFVSLGVFITSCISSWAGFTLLSVQLIIWWMMQLTCILTITCLSGWLRVYSKRKGLDVQDITKRWLFNLVYHVALPVLGVASVFISIYWAADIFNMGDTTWRIFNTKFIDNKDVITLSITSIAVVISLFFVFSYLNHTIKAFVKYHFEKSDPNTAMSRNMMARNVIQIFVWGVWLLVSLKIFNVNMTVLAVVSGGLSTGIGFAMKDILENIYYGASLMAGRVKVGDYIECDGTRGKVNSISYTSTTIETIYGSIISFQNSQLLTKNYKNMTKNHGYELDVLEVGVAYGSDIKMVKQILQEAIVKLPFIYKERGVKIVLKDFGDSSIILKVLIWVPVLTQYTNDGEVMECIYETLNAHGVEIPFPQRDIRIIRTDNDRIPELMAQNDKNTQANI
;
A
#
# COMPACT_ATOMS: atom_id res chain seq x y z
N MET A 1 16.02 -22.81 -31.29
CA MET A 1 14.98 -21.89 -31.80
C MET A 1 13.74 -21.91 -30.88
N LYS A 2 13.70 -21.07 -29.84
CA LYS A 2 12.50 -20.87 -29.02
C LYS A 2 11.64 -19.80 -29.68
N LYS A 3 10.44 -20.18 -30.17
CA LYS A 3 9.42 -19.25 -30.69
C LYS A 3 9.17 -18.15 -29.66
N GLN A 4 9.48 -16.90 -30.02
CA GLN A 4 9.01 -15.73 -29.28
C GLN A 4 7.47 -15.75 -29.26
N PRO A 5 6.82 -15.54 -28.11
CA PRO A 5 5.37 -15.41 -28.07
C PRO A 5 4.98 -14.11 -28.78
N HIS A 6 4.14 -14.22 -29.82
CA HIS A 6 3.56 -13.07 -30.51
C HIS A 6 2.89 -12.11 -29.49
N PRO A 7 3.12 -10.80 -29.58
CA PRO A 7 2.51 -9.84 -28.67
C PRO A 7 0.98 -9.81 -28.87
N PRO A 8 0.18 -9.56 -27.82
CA PRO A 8 -1.23 -9.25 -28.00
C PRO A 8 -1.36 -8.01 -28.90
N ALA A 9 -2.26 -8.09 -29.88
CA ALA A 9 -2.44 -7.12 -30.94
C ALA A 9 -3.00 -5.78 -30.42
N TYR A 10 -2.12 -4.91 -29.91
CA TYR A 10 -2.45 -3.51 -29.64
C TYR A 10 -2.44 -2.71 -30.95
N SER A 11 -3.34 -1.72 -31.06
CA SER A 11 -3.48 -0.98 -32.32
C SER A 11 -2.26 -0.10 -32.65
N PRO A 12 -1.88 0.04 -33.93
CA PRO A 12 -0.75 0.88 -34.36
C PRO A 12 -0.92 2.37 -34.02
N ILE A 13 -2.16 2.86 -33.84
CA ILE A 13 -2.48 4.23 -33.40
C ILE A 13 -1.94 4.48 -31.98
N PHE A 14 -2.10 3.50 -31.10
CA PHE A 14 -1.55 3.53 -29.74
C PHE A 14 -0.02 3.61 -29.72
N TYR A 15 0.60 3.00 -30.74
CA TYR A 15 2.05 3.04 -30.88
C TYR A 15 2.58 4.45 -31.20
N TYR A 16 1.82 5.31 -31.87
CA TYR A 16 2.31 6.65 -32.21
C TYR A 16 1.98 7.73 -31.16
N LEU A 17 0.76 7.72 -30.59
CA LEU A 17 0.35 8.68 -29.54
C LEU A 17 1.30 8.68 -28.33
N CYS A 18 1.71 7.49 -27.89
CA CYS A 18 2.66 7.35 -26.78
C CYS A 18 4.09 7.83 -27.13
N LYS A 19 4.45 8.01 -28.41
CA LYS A 19 5.74 8.60 -28.83
C LYS A 19 5.76 10.12 -28.60
N GLN A 20 4.61 10.77 -28.67
CA GLN A 20 4.47 12.23 -28.65
C GLN A 20 4.34 12.78 -27.22
N VAL A 21 3.61 12.07 -26.34
CA VAL A 21 3.36 12.48 -24.95
C VAL A 21 4.60 12.32 -24.06
N THR A 22 5.45 11.32 -24.31
CA THR A 22 6.66 11.06 -23.51
C THR A 22 7.77 12.10 -23.67
N ALA A 23 7.65 13.03 -24.64
CA ALA A 23 8.68 14.03 -24.90
C ALA A 23 8.65 15.24 -23.95
N VAL A 24 7.60 15.40 -23.12
CA VAL A 24 7.29 16.69 -22.48
C VAL A 24 7.54 16.74 -20.95
N MET A 25 7.69 15.62 -20.25
CA MET A 25 7.37 15.60 -18.80
C MET A 25 8.49 15.48 -17.75
N GLU A 26 9.79 15.38 -18.08
CA GLU A 26 10.73 14.85 -17.06
C GLU A 26 11.55 15.84 -16.21
N LYS A 27 11.54 17.17 -16.42
CA LYS A 27 12.45 18.05 -15.64
C LYS A 27 11.90 19.38 -15.12
N ARG A 28 10.81 19.91 -15.67
CA ARG A 28 10.33 21.26 -15.30
C ARG A 28 9.41 21.29 -14.08
N LEU A 29 8.71 20.20 -13.78
CA LEU A 29 7.69 20.16 -12.72
C LEU A 29 8.29 20.16 -11.30
N LEU A 30 9.37 19.42 -11.08
CA LEU A 30 10.01 19.30 -9.77
C LEU A 30 10.73 20.59 -9.33
N PHE A 31 11.30 21.33 -10.27
CA PHE A 31 11.96 22.61 -10.01
C PHE A 31 10.96 23.73 -9.68
N LEU A 32 9.81 23.73 -10.35
CA LEU A 32 8.75 24.73 -10.18
C LEU A 32 8.03 24.59 -8.83
N VAL A 33 7.83 23.35 -8.36
CA VAL A 33 7.27 23.06 -7.03
C VAL A 33 8.25 23.47 -5.92
N SER A 34 9.55 23.26 -6.09
CA SER A 34 10.56 23.68 -5.11
C SER A 34 10.73 25.20 -5.02
N LEU A 35 10.53 25.93 -6.13
CA LEU A 35 10.63 27.39 -6.17
C LEU A 35 9.43 28.07 -5.50
N VAL A 36 8.22 27.50 -5.66
CA VAL A 36 6.99 28.01 -5.04
C VAL A 36 7.00 27.82 -3.52
N VAL A 37 7.60 26.74 -3.01
CA VAL A 37 7.73 26.51 -1.55
C VAL A 37 8.70 27.50 -0.90
N LEU A 38 9.71 27.99 -1.61
CA LEU A 38 10.69 28.95 -1.07
C LEU A 38 10.14 30.38 -0.99
N CYS A 39 9.21 30.76 -1.88
CA CYS A 39 8.60 32.09 -1.92
C CYS A 39 7.45 32.30 -0.91
N VAL A 40 7.09 31.29 -0.12
CA VAL A 40 5.92 31.30 0.78
C VAL A 40 6.33 31.36 2.26
N LEU A 41 7.60 31.59 2.59
CA LEU A 41 8.01 31.76 4.00
C LEU A 41 7.71 33.19 4.50
N PRO A 42 6.76 33.39 5.43
CA PRO A 42 6.49 34.70 5.99
C PRO A 42 7.58 35.06 7.01
N GLY A 43 8.38 36.08 6.69
CA GLY A 43 9.44 36.59 7.56
C GLY A 43 8.96 37.78 8.41
N HIS A 44 8.04 37.54 9.35
CA HIS A 44 7.70 38.51 10.39
C HIS A 44 8.02 37.91 11.76
N ALA A 45 9.28 38.05 12.18
CA ALA A 45 9.72 37.69 13.52
C ALA A 45 10.04 38.97 14.29
N VAL A 46 9.33 39.20 15.41
CA VAL A 46 9.66 40.26 16.36
C VAL A 46 10.77 39.72 17.27
N LEU A 47 11.97 40.29 17.17
CA LEU A 47 13.13 39.92 17.99
C LEU A 47 13.27 40.89 19.18
N LYS A 48 13.83 40.40 20.29
CA LYS A 48 14.16 41.23 21.44
C LYS A 48 15.35 42.12 21.10
N GLU A 49 15.15 43.42 21.11
CA GLU A 49 16.18 44.41 20.81
C GLU A 49 17.18 44.61 21.98
N ALA A 50 18.33 45.22 21.68
CA ALA A 50 19.45 45.33 22.60
C ALA A 50 19.16 46.22 23.84
N ASN A 51 18.24 47.19 23.74
CA ASN A 51 17.84 48.07 24.84
C ASN A 51 16.42 48.64 24.66
N LEU A 52 15.88 49.25 25.73
CA LEU A 52 14.50 49.76 25.75
C LEU A 52 14.30 50.94 24.80
N ASP A 53 15.31 51.81 24.63
CA ASP A 53 15.28 52.94 23.70
C ASP A 53 15.08 52.51 22.24
N THR A 54 15.84 51.51 21.78
CA THR A 54 15.67 50.96 20.41
C THR A 54 14.34 50.25 20.27
N THR A 55 13.89 49.55 21.31
CA THR A 55 12.59 48.88 21.34
C THR A 55 11.45 49.90 21.17
N LEU A 56 11.46 51.02 21.91
CA LEU A 56 10.43 52.06 21.82
C LEU A 56 10.46 52.82 20.48
N HIS A 57 11.65 53.05 19.92
CA HIS A 57 11.78 53.68 18.60
C HIS A 57 11.25 52.78 17.48
N ILE A 58 11.57 51.48 17.50
CA ILE A 58 11.06 50.51 16.52
C ILE A 58 9.55 50.37 16.68
N LEU A 59 9.06 50.24 17.92
CA LEU A 59 7.62 50.21 18.21
C LEU A 59 6.92 51.45 17.65
N ARG A 60 7.50 52.64 17.78
CA ARG A 60 6.94 53.86 17.18
C ARG A 60 6.81 53.75 15.67
N ALA A 61 7.84 53.27 14.97
CA ALA A 61 7.81 53.08 13.53
C ALA A 61 6.76 52.04 13.11
N GLU A 62 6.67 50.92 13.83
CA GLU A 62 5.65 49.89 13.62
C GLU A 62 4.23 50.43 13.85
N LEU A 63 4.00 51.21 14.92
CA LEU A 63 2.71 51.81 15.23
C LEU A 63 2.29 52.86 14.20
N ILE A 64 3.23 53.65 13.66
CA ILE A 64 2.94 54.60 12.58
C ILE A 64 2.51 53.85 11.32
N ASN A 65 3.28 52.83 10.92
CA ASN A 65 2.95 52.03 9.74
C ASN A 65 1.60 51.31 9.92
N TYR A 66 1.36 50.72 11.08
CA TYR A 66 0.11 50.05 11.41
C TYR A 66 -1.08 51.03 11.43
N HIS A 67 -0.91 52.25 11.95
CA HIS A 67 -1.96 53.26 11.95
C HIS A 67 -2.33 53.68 10.51
N LEU A 68 -1.33 53.91 9.65
CA LEU A 68 -1.56 54.24 8.24
C LEU A 68 -2.25 53.10 7.48
N GLU A 69 -1.82 51.86 7.71
CA GLU A 69 -2.44 50.68 7.13
C GLU A 69 -3.89 50.51 7.60
N LEU A 70 -4.14 50.72 8.90
CA LEU A 70 -5.49 50.65 9.47
C LEU A 70 -6.41 51.74 8.92
N GLU A 71 -5.90 52.95 8.70
CA GLU A 71 -6.67 54.04 8.11
C GLU A 71 -7.05 53.74 6.66
N GLN A 72 -6.14 53.16 5.89
CA GLN A 72 -6.43 52.72 4.54
C GLN A 72 -7.47 51.58 4.54
N GLN A 73 -7.29 50.57 5.40
CA GLN A 73 -8.24 49.46 5.53
C GLN A 73 -9.65 49.93 5.97
N SER A 74 -9.74 50.94 6.84
CA SER A 74 -11.01 51.50 7.29
C SER A 74 -11.78 52.17 6.15
N LYS A 75 -11.09 52.92 5.28
CA LYS A 75 -11.70 53.56 4.10
C LYS A 75 -12.17 52.53 3.08
N ASP A 76 -11.34 51.52 2.80
CA ASP A 76 -11.69 50.42 1.90
C ASP A 76 -12.90 49.62 2.43
N MET A 77 -13.02 49.48 3.76
CA MET A 77 -14.12 48.75 4.40
C MET A 77 -15.46 49.49 4.31
N GLU A 78 -15.47 50.82 4.39
CA GLU A 78 -16.67 51.64 4.17
C GLU A 78 -17.18 51.54 2.73
N GLU A 79 -16.30 51.50 1.72
CA GLU A 79 -16.71 51.30 0.32
C GLU A 79 -17.21 49.87 0.07
N GLN A 80 -16.59 48.87 0.69
CA GLN A 80 -17.01 47.47 0.58
C GLN A 80 -18.37 47.20 1.25
N GLN A 81 -18.77 48.01 2.22
CA GLN A 81 -20.05 47.86 2.94
C GLN A 81 -21.26 47.74 2.01
N GLN A 82 -21.41 48.67 1.08
CA GLN A 82 -22.60 48.72 0.21
C GLN A 82 -22.65 47.48 -0.67
N THR A 83 -21.49 47.06 -1.18
CA THR A 83 -21.34 45.85 -1.99
C THR A 83 -21.75 44.59 -1.21
N VAL A 84 -21.35 44.46 0.05
CA VAL A 84 -21.71 43.29 0.88
C VAL A 84 -23.20 43.24 1.15
N VAL A 85 -23.84 44.38 1.46
CA VAL A 85 -25.28 44.44 1.71
C VAL A 85 -26.07 44.11 0.44
N GLU A 86 -25.65 44.62 -0.71
CA GLU A 86 -26.23 44.26 -2.00
C GLU A 86 -26.08 42.76 -2.28
N GLU A 87 -24.88 42.19 -2.07
CA GLU A 87 -24.64 40.76 -2.25
C GLU A 87 -25.56 39.93 -1.33
N LEU A 88 -25.65 40.25 -0.04
CA LEU A 88 -26.55 39.58 0.91
C LEU A 88 -28.03 39.68 0.49
N THR A 89 -28.43 40.83 -0.05
CA THR A 89 -29.80 41.05 -0.53
C THR A 89 -30.09 40.17 -1.75
N THR A 90 -29.15 40.10 -2.70
CA THR A 90 -29.29 39.20 -3.87
C THR A 90 -29.36 37.74 -3.45
N ILE A 91 -28.51 37.30 -2.51
CA ILE A 91 -28.53 35.94 -1.97
C ILE A 91 -29.87 35.67 -1.29
N THR A 92 -30.39 36.61 -0.51
CA THR A 92 -31.68 36.43 0.17
C THR A 92 -32.85 36.34 -0.81
N ASN A 93 -32.85 37.18 -1.86
CA ASN A 93 -33.87 37.12 -2.92
C ASN A 93 -33.83 35.80 -3.68
N LEU A 94 -32.63 35.28 -3.98
CA LEU A 94 -32.46 33.96 -4.57
C LEU A 94 -32.96 32.85 -3.62
N ALA A 95 -32.75 33.00 -2.32
CA ALA A 95 -33.25 32.05 -1.32
C ALA A 95 -34.78 32.03 -1.30
N ASP A 96 -35.43 33.20 -1.41
CA ASP A 96 -36.89 33.29 -1.52
C ASP A 96 -37.41 32.62 -2.79
N GLN A 97 -36.74 32.83 -3.93
CA GLN A 97 -37.07 32.16 -5.17
C GLN A 97 -36.96 30.63 -5.05
N ASN A 98 -35.86 30.15 -4.47
CA ASN A 98 -35.62 28.72 -4.25
C ASN A 98 -36.61 28.13 -3.24
N ALA A 99 -36.98 28.87 -2.20
CA ALA A 99 -38.00 28.47 -1.23
C ALA A 99 -39.37 28.30 -1.88
N VAL A 100 -39.83 29.27 -2.69
CA VAL A 100 -41.11 29.17 -3.40
C VAL A 100 -41.09 27.98 -4.39
N MET A 101 -39.97 27.80 -5.09
CA MET A 101 -39.78 26.65 -5.97
C MET A 101 -39.89 25.33 -5.20
N LEU A 102 -39.21 25.20 -4.06
CA LEU A 102 -39.15 23.96 -3.28
C LEU A 102 -40.48 23.65 -2.57
N TYR A 103 -41.10 24.64 -1.93
CA TYR A 103 -42.35 24.45 -1.18
C TYR A 103 -43.56 24.17 -2.06
N SER A 104 -43.52 24.54 -3.35
CA SER A 104 -44.61 24.28 -4.29
C SER A 104 -44.57 22.88 -4.93
N GLN A 105 -43.49 22.11 -4.74
CA GLN A 105 -43.35 20.79 -5.36
C GLN A 105 -44.23 19.72 -4.71
N ARG A 106 -44.85 18.88 -5.55
CA ARG A 106 -45.59 17.68 -5.11
C ARG A 106 -44.66 16.47 -5.05
N ASN A 107 -44.89 15.56 -4.11
CA ASN A 107 -44.10 14.33 -3.92
C ASN A 107 -44.04 13.39 -5.14
N GLY A 108 -44.97 13.51 -6.10
CA GLY A 108 -44.99 12.72 -7.33
C GLY A 108 -43.92 13.08 -8.37
N TYR A 109 -43.22 14.21 -8.18
CA TYR A 109 -42.21 14.73 -9.10
C TYR A 109 -40.82 14.73 -8.47
N ILE A 110 -40.25 13.54 -8.28
CA ILE A 110 -38.98 13.37 -7.54
C ILE A 110 -37.82 14.13 -8.20
N PHE A 111 -37.74 14.18 -9.53
CA PHE A 111 -36.66 14.90 -10.21
C PHE A 111 -36.74 16.42 -10.00
N ASP A 112 -37.94 17.00 -9.98
CA ASP A 112 -38.13 18.44 -9.73
C ASP A 112 -37.80 18.78 -8.27
N LEU A 113 -38.28 17.92 -7.36
CA LEU A 113 -38.02 18.05 -5.92
C LEU A 113 -36.52 17.94 -5.63
N ALA A 114 -35.84 16.96 -6.22
CA ALA A 114 -34.39 16.79 -6.06
C ALA A 114 -33.61 18.00 -6.58
N TYR A 115 -34.00 18.57 -7.73
CA TYR A 115 -33.39 19.80 -8.24
C TYR A 115 -33.59 20.98 -7.28
N ALA A 116 -34.82 21.20 -6.82
CA ALA A 116 -35.12 22.31 -5.92
C ALA A 116 -34.41 22.18 -4.56
N CYS A 117 -34.34 20.96 -4.02
CA CYS A 117 -33.57 20.68 -2.82
C CYS A 117 -32.08 20.95 -3.04
N HIS A 118 -31.52 20.65 -4.22
CA HIS A 118 -30.10 20.83 -4.51
C HIS A 118 -29.72 22.30 -4.52
N GLU A 119 -30.46 23.12 -5.27
CA GLU A 119 -30.27 24.57 -5.32
C GLU A 119 -30.35 25.20 -3.92
N ALA A 120 -31.32 24.77 -3.10
CA ALA A 120 -31.45 25.20 -1.70
C ALA A 120 -30.21 24.84 -0.85
N THR A 121 -29.75 23.59 -0.91
CA THR A 121 -28.58 23.13 -0.15
C THR A 121 -27.27 23.78 -0.63
N GLU A 122 -27.06 23.86 -1.94
CA GLU A 122 -25.84 24.44 -2.52
C GLU A 122 -25.73 25.93 -2.20
N GLN A 123 -26.84 26.66 -2.24
CA GLN A 123 -26.87 28.07 -1.87
C GLN A 123 -26.41 28.30 -0.42
N PHE A 124 -26.88 27.47 0.53
CA PHE A 124 -26.44 27.54 1.93
C PHE A 124 -24.95 27.20 2.07
N HIS A 125 -24.46 26.16 1.39
CA HIS A 125 -23.04 25.80 1.40
C HIS A 125 -22.15 26.91 0.82
N ARG A 126 -22.53 27.51 -0.31
CA ARG A 126 -21.81 28.64 -0.93
C ARG A 126 -21.77 29.82 0.03
N PHE A 127 -22.90 30.19 0.63
CA PHE A 127 -22.97 31.26 1.62
C PHE A 127 -22.04 31.01 2.82
N LYS A 128 -22.08 29.79 3.40
CA LYS A 128 -21.25 29.42 4.57
C LYS A 128 -19.76 29.44 4.26
N SER A 129 -19.37 28.99 3.06
CA SER A 129 -17.97 29.01 2.62
C SER A 129 -17.42 30.43 2.47
N LYS A 130 -18.24 31.35 1.95
CA LYS A 130 -17.88 32.78 1.78
C LYS A 130 -17.88 33.58 3.09
N SER A 131 -18.68 33.20 4.09
CA SER A 131 -18.79 33.96 5.35
C SER A 131 -17.71 33.63 6.38
N GLN A 132 -16.99 32.51 6.24
CA GLN A 132 -15.97 32.07 7.20
C GLN A 132 -14.80 33.07 7.39
N PRO A 133 -14.16 33.60 6.34
CA PRO A 133 -13.05 34.55 6.49
C PRO A 133 -13.46 35.86 7.19
N PHE A 134 -14.72 36.24 7.06
CA PHE A 134 -15.28 37.43 7.71
C PHE A 134 -15.38 37.24 9.23
N ARG A 135 -15.83 36.07 9.70
CA ARG A 135 -15.85 35.74 11.14
C ARG A 135 -14.44 35.71 11.73
N ASP A 136 -13.47 35.19 10.99
CA ASP A 136 -12.07 35.17 11.40
C ASP A 136 -11.51 36.59 11.55
N ARG A 137 -11.86 37.51 10.65
CA ARG A 137 -11.47 38.93 10.74
C ARG A 137 -12.01 39.61 12.01
N ILE A 138 -13.24 39.31 12.42
CA ILE A 138 -13.82 39.86 13.67
C ILE A 138 -13.06 39.35 14.89
N ASN A 139 -12.75 38.06 14.92
CA ASN A 139 -11.97 37.46 16.00
C ASN A 139 -10.55 38.05 16.07
N GLN A 140 -9.92 38.31 14.92
CA GLN A 140 -8.64 39.02 14.84
C GLN A 140 -8.75 40.44 15.42
N ASN A 141 -9.77 41.21 15.02
CA ASN A 141 -9.94 42.58 15.52
C ASN A 141 -10.16 42.61 17.04
N THR A 142 -10.88 41.63 17.59
CA THR A 142 -11.08 41.47 19.05
C THR A 142 -9.77 41.14 19.77
N THR A 143 -8.94 40.28 19.16
CA THR A 143 -7.62 39.92 19.70
C THR A 143 -6.67 41.11 19.66
N GLU A 144 -6.68 41.87 18.56
CA GLU A 144 -5.90 43.09 18.40
C GLU A 144 -6.30 44.17 19.41
N LEU A 145 -7.61 44.36 19.66
CA LEU A 145 -8.08 45.25 20.71
C LEU A 145 -7.51 44.88 22.09
N ALA A 146 -7.54 43.59 22.46
CA ALA A 146 -6.95 43.13 23.71
C ALA A 146 -5.42 43.30 23.76
N ARG A 147 -4.74 43.12 22.61
CA ARG A 147 -3.30 43.38 22.46
C ARG A 147 -2.98 44.84 22.73
N PHE A 148 -3.73 45.76 22.13
CA PHE A 148 -3.55 47.20 22.33
C PHE A 148 -3.94 47.65 23.74
N ASP A 149 -4.96 47.05 24.37
CA ASP A 149 -5.27 47.29 25.78
C ASP A 149 -4.09 46.96 26.70
N SER A 150 -3.44 45.83 26.44
CA SER A 150 -2.25 45.40 27.18
C SER A 150 -1.05 46.31 26.91
N LEU A 151 -0.84 46.72 25.65
CA LEU A 151 0.23 47.64 25.26
C LEU A 151 0.07 49.01 25.91
N ILE A 152 -1.15 49.57 25.89
CA ILE A 152 -1.48 50.85 26.51
C ILE A 152 -1.26 50.78 28.03
N ALA A 153 -1.71 49.70 28.69
CA ALA A 153 -1.50 49.51 30.12
C ALA A 153 0.00 49.48 30.48
N ASN A 154 0.81 48.76 29.69
CA ASN A 154 2.25 48.69 29.90
C ASN A 154 2.93 50.05 29.67
N LEU A 155 2.68 50.70 28.53
CA LEU A 155 3.23 52.03 28.22
C LEU A 155 2.83 53.06 29.29
N ASN A 156 1.58 53.02 29.79
CA ASN A 156 1.14 53.88 30.90
C ASN A 156 1.88 53.60 32.20
N SER A 157 2.13 52.33 32.53
CA SER A 157 2.82 51.93 33.76
C SER A 157 4.32 52.20 33.79
N MET A 158 4.95 52.46 32.63
CA MET A 158 6.39 52.80 32.57
C MET A 158 6.67 54.15 33.24
N GLU A 159 7.53 54.14 34.26
CA GLU A 159 7.90 55.35 35.01
C GLU A 159 8.83 56.28 34.19
N PRO A 160 8.47 57.56 33.98
CA PRO A 160 9.26 58.51 33.18
C PRO A 160 10.64 58.84 33.74
N LEU A 161 10.87 58.55 35.02
CA LEU A 161 12.10 58.86 35.75
C LEU A 161 13.29 58.00 35.28
N PHE A 162 13.01 56.78 34.83
CA PHE A 162 14.03 55.78 34.44
C PHE A 162 14.28 55.73 32.92
N LEU A 163 13.66 56.61 32.15
CA LEU A 163 13.75 56.65 30.67
C LEU A 163 14.68 57.78 30.23
N SER A 164 15.44 57.54 29.16
CA SER A 164 16.18 58.61 28.46
C SER A 164 15.21 59.65 27.89
N GLU A 165 15.71 60.86 27.60
CA GLU A 165 14.89 61.92 27.00
C GLU A 165 14.22 61.48 25.69
N LYS A 166 14.95 60.73 24.84
CA LYS A 166 14.43 60.17 23.59
C LYS A 166 13.37 59.10 23.86
N ALA A 167 13.63 58.16 24.78
CA ALA A 167 12.67 57.12 25.14
C ALA A 167 11.39 57.68 25.78
N ARG A 168 11.47 58.81 26.49
CA ARG A 168 10.30 59.50 27.06
C ARG A 168 9.39 60.07 25.96
N ILE A 169 9.98 60.66 24.92
CA ILE A 169 9.26 61.17 23.74
C ILE A 169 8.67 60.01 22.93
N ASP A 170 9.45 58.96 22.66
CA ASP A 170 8.96 57.82 21.90
C ASP A 170 7.86 57.07 22.67
N ARG A 171 7.95 56.95 23.99
CA ARG A 171 6.87 56.42 24.85
C ARG A 171 5.59 57.24 24.71
N SER A 172 5.65 58.57 24.82
CA SER A 172 4.44 59.41 24.77
C SER A 172 3.77 59.35 23.40
N VAL A 173 4.57 59.31 22.32
CA VAL A 173 4.08 59.13 20.95
C VAL A 173 3.49 57.74 20.75
N CYS A 174 4.16 56.67 21.20
CA CYS A 174 3.64 55.30 21.14
C CYS A 174 2.32 55.18 21.90
N LEU A 175 2.21 55.80 23.08
CA LEU A 175 0.99 55.78 23.87
C LEU A 175 -0.17 56.48 23.15
N ALA A 176 0.07 57.67 22.60
CA ALA A 176 -0.94 58.39 21.82
C ALA A 176 -1.39 57.61 20.58
N LEU A 177 -0.44 57.02 19.83
CA LEU A 177 -0.74 56.17 18.68
C LEU A 177 -1.51 54.92 19.08
N ALA A 178 -1.09 54.21 20.13
CA ALA A 178 -1.76 53.01 20.61
C ALA A 178 -3.21 53.30 21.04
N ILE A 179 -3.46 54.42 21.73
CA ILE A 179 -4.82 54.85 22.11
C ILE A 179 -5.68 55.13 20.87
N ASN A 180 -5.12 55.84 19.87
CA ASN A 180 -5.86 56.14 18.64
C ASN A 180 -6.16 54.87 17.82
N ILE A 181 -5.17 54.00 17.64
CA ILE A 181 -5.31 52.70 16.97
C ILE A 181 -6.36 51.85 17.67
N ARG A 182 -6.34 51.76 19.00
CA ARG A 182 -7.38 51.06 19.77
C ARG A 182 -8.77 51.65 19.50
N ARG A 183 -8.92 52.98 19.53
CA ARG A 183 -10.20 53.64 19.25
C ARG A 183 -10.70 53.29 17.85
N GLN A 184 -9.84 53.37 16.84
CA GLN A 184 -10.18 53.06 15.46
C GLN A 184 -10.53 51.57 15.26
N LEU A 185 -9.79 50.66 15.89
CA LEU A 185 -10.14 49.23 15.93
C LEU A 185 -11.51 48.99 16.58
N LYS A 186 -11.86 49.77 17.61
CA LYS A 186 -13.14 49.69 18.31
C LYS A 186 -14.29 50.21 17.45
N GLU A 187 -14.10 51.31 16.75
CA GLU A 187 -15.06 51.85 15.76
C GLU A 187 -15.30 50.84 14.64
N ASN A 188 -14.23 50.27 14.09
CA ASN A 188 -14.30 49.17 13.10
C ASN A 188 -15.03 47.93 13.65
N GLN A 189 -14.86 47.60 14.93
CA GLN A 189 -15.58 46.49 15.56
C GLN A 189 -17.10 46.74 15.59
N VAL A 190 -17.54 47.94 15.97
CA VAL A 190 -18.97 48.29 16.03
C VAL A 190 -19.61 48.22 14.63
N LEU A 191 -18.88 48.65 13.60
CA LEU A 191 -19.30 48.54 12.21
C LEU A 191 -19.47 47.05 11.80
N LEU A 192 -18.48 46.21 12.12
CA LEU A 192 -18.50 44.77 11.85
C LEU A 192 -19.64 44.04 12.60
N ASP A 193 -19.93 44.44 13.84
CA ASP A 193 -21.03 43.88 14.65
C ASP A 193 -22.41 44.16 14.02
N THR A 194 -22.57 45.28 13.31
CA THR A 194 -23.82 45.54 12.57
C THR A 194 -23.96 44.58 11.37
N TYR A 195 -22.86 44.31 10.66
CA TYR A 195 -22.86 43.38 9.53
C TYR A 195 -23.11 41.94 9.95
N ILE A 196 -22.57 41.51 11.09
CA ILE A 196 -22.83 40.15 11.58
C ILE A 196 -24.33 39.95 11.82
N GLY A 197 -25.08 41.00 12.18
CA GLY A 197 -26.54 40.96 12.26
C GLY A 197 -27.21 40.62 10.92
N TYR A 198 -26.82 41.30 9.83
CA TYR A 198 -27.32 41.01 8.49
C TYR A 198 -26.92 39.62 7.99
N TYR A 199 -25.67 39.22 8.24
CA TYR A 199 -25.18 37.88 7.92
C TYR A 199 -25.93 36.79 8.68
N ASN A 200 -26.08 36.92 10.01
CA ASN A 200 -26.77 35.93 10.84
C ASN A 200 -28.24 35.78 10.43
N ARG A 201 -28.93 36.89 10.09
CA ARG A 201 -30.31 36.84 9.60
C ARG A 201 -30.42 36.12 8.25
N SER A 202 -29.48 36.39 7.34
CA SER A 202 -29.40 35.70 6.05
C SER A 202 -29.08 34.21 6.24
N GLU A 203 -28.15 33.90 7.15
CA GLU A 203 -27.75 32.54 7.51
C GLU A 203 -28.92 31.73 8.08
N GLU A 204 -29.67 32.30 9.02
CA GLU A 204 -30.83 31.64 9.63
C GLU A 204 -31.88 31.29 8.58
N LYS A 205 -32.18 32.24 7.68
CA LYS A 205 -33.14 32.01 6.59
C LYS A 205 -32.65 30.92 5.63
N LEU A 206 -31.41 30.99 5.16
CA LEU A 206 -30.81 29.95 4.30
C LEU A 206 -30.75 28.59 5.01
N LYS A 207 -30.48 28.57 6.32
CA LYS A 207 -30.47 27.36 7.13
C LYS A 207 -31.84 26.72 7.19
N THR A 208 -32.91 27.48 7.44
CA THR A 208 -34.27 26.92 7.45
C THR A 208 -34.65 26.28 6.10
N LEU A 209 -34.26 26.94 4.99
CA LEU A 209 -34.46 26.41 3.65
C LEU A 209 -33.66 25.12 3.42
N ASN A 210 -32.38 25.10 3.84
CA ASN A 210 -31.52 23.93 3.79
C ASN A 210 -32.06 22.76 4.64
N ASP A 211 -32.54 23.04 5.85
CA ASP A 211 -33.08 22.03 6.76
C ASP A 211 -34.35 21.38 6.17
N PHE A 212 -35.22 22.18 5.56
CA PHE A 212 -36.38 21.65 4.83
C PHE A 212 -35.96 20.82 3.60
N ALA A 213 -34.97 21.29 2.84
CA ALA A 213 -34.44 20.54 1.70
C ALA A 213 -33.87 19.18 2.13
N ASN A 214 -33.15 19.12 3.25
CA ASN A 214 -32.63 17.89 3.83
C ASN A 214 -33.73 16.93 4.30
N MET A 215 -34.77 17.43 4.95
CA MET A 215 -35.95 16.64 5.29
C MET A 215 -36.59 16.02 4.04
N LYS A 216 -36.72 16.80 2.96
CA LYS A 216 -37.24 16.29 1.67
C LYS A 216 -36.30 15.28 1.01
N TYR A 217 -34.99 15.42 1.15
CA TYR A 217 -34.05 14.38 0.73
C TYR A 217 -34.25 13.06 1.47
N GLU A 218 -34.48 13.08 2.78
CA GLU A 218 -34.79 11.87 3.54
C GLU A 218 -36.09 11.21 3.04
N GLU A 219 -37.10 11.99 2.69
CA GLU A 219 -38.33 11.49 2.08
C GLU A 219 -38.06 10.82 0.72
N ILE A 220 -37.25 11.44 -0.14
CA ILE A 220 -36.82 10.82 -1.42
C ILE A 220 -36.07 9.51 -1.17
N GLN A 221 -35.16 9.48 -0.20
CA GLN A 221 -34.40 8.27 0.17
C GLN A 221 -35.31 7.14 0.63
N THR A 222 -36.29 7.44 1.49
CA THR A 222 -37.23 6.41 1.96
C THR A 222 -38.08 5.87 0.81
N ASN A 223 -38.46 6.69 -0.17
CA ASN A 223 -39.20 6.24 -1.36
C ASN A 223 -38.34 5.43 -2.35
N ILE A 224 -37.03 5.68 -2.44
CA ILE A 224 -36.14 4.90 -3.31
C ILE A 224 -35.79 3.54 -2.69
N PHE A 225 -35.54 3.49 -1.37
CA PHE A 225 -34.96 2.31 -0.72
C PHE A 225 -35.92 1.51 0.19
N LYS A 226 -36.99 2.13 0.73
CA LYS A 226 -37.90 1.48 1.69
C LYS A 226 -39.31 1.29 1.13
N ASN A 227 -39.92 2.37 0.65
CA ASN A 227 -41.31 2.38 0.18
C ASN A 227 -41.32 2.29 -1.35
N GLY A 228 -41.31 1.07 -1.88
CA GLY A 228 -41.45 0.83 -3.31
C GLY A 228 -42.83 1.26 -3.83
N SER A 229 -42.90 1.54 -5.12
CA SER A 229 -44.19 1.69 -5.82
C SER A 229 -44.94 0.37 -5.92
N ASP A 230 -46.19 0.38 -6.37
CA ASP A 230 -46.94 -0.85 -6.61
C ASP A 230 -46.14 -1.83 -7.50
N ASN A 231 -46.22 -3.13 -7.18
CA ASN A 231 -45.60 -4.19 -7.99
C ASN A 231 -46.04 -4.05 -9.46
N TYR A 232 -45.11 -4.20 -10.41
CA TYR A 232 -45.37 -3.98 -11.82
C TYR A 232 -46.50 -4.85 -12.37
N PHE A 233 -46.66 -6.08 -11.87
CA PHE A 233 -47.77 -6.95 -12.26
C PHE A 233 -49.14 -6.39 -11.83
N LYS A 234 -49.20 -5.71 -10.68
CA LYS A 234 -50.39 -5.00 -10.19
C LYS A 234 -50.66 -3.72 -11.00
N ILE A 235 -49.58 -3.06 -11.47
CA ILE A 235 -49.70 -1.93 -12.41
C ILE A 235 -50.32 -2.41 -13.73
N LEU A 236 -49.88 -3.57 -14.23
CA LEU A 236 -50.37 -4.18 -15.47
C LEU A 236 -51.81 -4.70 -15.35
N SER A 237 -52.19 -5.27 -14.19
CA SER A 237 -53.58 -5.72 -13.96
C SER A 237 -54.58 -4.56 -13.98
N HIS A 238 -54.13 -3.35 -13.62
CA HIS A 238 -54.92 -2.11 -13.68
C HIS A 238 -54.40 -1.15 -14.76
N LEU A 239 -53.95 -1.69 -15.90
CA LEU A 239 -53.28 -0.91 -16.94
C LEU A 239 -54.09 0.31 -17.38
N LYS A 240 -55.40 0.17 -17.65
CA LYS A 240 -56.24 1.27 -18.12
C LYS A 240 -56.28 2.44 -17.13
N THR A 241 -56.47 2.14 -15.85
CA THR A 241 -56.51 3.16 -14.78
C THR A 241 -55.14 3.83 -14.62
N ASN A 242 -54.07 3.05 -14.65
CA ASN A 242 -52.71 3.58 -14.52
C ASN A 242 -52.28 4.38 -15.76
N LEU A 243 -52.72 4.00 -16.96
CA LEU A 243 -52.48 4.77 -18.18
C LEU A 243 -53.18 6.13 -18.11
N SER A 244 -54.43 6.17 -17.62
CA SER A 244 -55.18 7.41 -17.42
C SER A 244 -54.50 8.33 -16.42
N LYS A 245 -54.16 7.80 -15.23
CA LYS A 245 -53.44 8.57 -14.18
C LYS A 245 -52.09 9.08 -14.65
N THR A 246 -51.36 8.27 -15.41
CA THR A 246 -50.08 8.66 -16.01
C THR A 246 -50.28 9.74 -17.06
N GLY A 247 -51.30 9.60 -17.92
CA GLY A 247 -51.67 10.60 -18.91
C GLY A 247 -52.05 11.93 -18.29
N GLU A 248 -52.83 11.92 -17.20
CA GLU A 248 -53.15 13.10 -16.40
C GLU A 248 -51.90 13.73 -15.79
N SER A 249 -51.01 12.94 -15.17
CA SER A 249 -49.77 13.44 -14.57
C SER A 249 -48.84 14.10 -15.61
N VAL A 250 -48.75 13.50 -16.81
CA VAL A 250 -47.98 14.05 -17.93
C VAL A 250 -48.67 15.31 -18.47
N ALA A 251 -49.99 15.31 -18.60
CA ALA A 251 -50.74 16.47 -19.05
C ALA A 251 -50.64 17.64 -18.05
N GLU A 252 -50.75 17.40 -16.74
CA GLU A 252 -50.56 18.43 -15.72
C GLU A 252 -49.17 19.06 -15.81
N LYS A 253 -48.12 18.25 -16.01
CA LYS A 253 -46.75 18.73 -16.08
C LYS A 253 -46.43 19.46 -17.39
N TYR A 254 -46.88 18.92 -18.53
CA TYR A 254 -46.51 19.42 -19.84
C TYR A 254 -47.60 20.23 -20.56
N LYS A 255 -48.65 20.66 -19.85
CA LYS A 255 -49.61 21.61 -20.41
C LYS A 255 -49.07 23.04 -20.29
N PRO A 256 -48.96 23.79 -21.42
CA PRO A 256 -48.44 25.15 -21.39
C PRO A 256 -49.37 26.04 -20.57
N LEU A 257 -48.81 26.78 -19.61
CA LEU A 257 -49.58 27.75 -18.83
C LEU A 257 -49.89 28.98 -19.72
N ARG A 258 -51.16 29.41 -19.73
CA ARG A 258 -51.55 30.75 -20.20
C ARG A 258 -51.31 31.74 -19.07
N SER A 259 -50.06 32.20 -18.95
CA SER A 259 -49.68 33.32 -18.08
C SER A 259 -49.11 34.45 -18.92
N GLU A 260 -49.29 35.70 -18.49
CA GLU A 260 -48.73 36.89 -19.15
C GLU A 260 -47.20 36.93 -19.11
N ARG A 261 -46.56 36.21 -18.18
CA ARG A 261 -45.10 36.07 -18.10
C ARG A 261 -44.65 34.70 -18.56
N VAL A 262 -43.64 34.66 -19.43
CA VAL A 262 -43.02 33.42 -19.91
C VAL A 262 -42.24 32.79 -18.76
N SER A 263 -42.71 31.64 -18.26
CA SER A 263 -41.95 30.84 -17.30
C SER A 263 -40.76 30.17 -17.99
N GLN A 264 -39.59 30.19 -17.36
CA GLN A 264 -38.42 29.43 -17.83
C GLN A 264 -38.64 27.92 -17.77
N TRP A 265 -39.61 27.48 -16.96
CA TRP A 265 -40.03 26.09 -16.81
C TRP A 265 -41.21 25.72 -17.74
N ASP A 266 -41.62 26.64 -18.62
CA ASP A 266 -42.67 26.34 -19.59
C ASP A 266 -42.18 25.30 -20.60
N VAL A 267 -43.09 24.41 -20.96
CA VAL A 267 -42.92 23.28 -21.86
C VAL A 267 -42.39 23.73 -23.21
N ARG A 268 -42.81 24.91 -23.67
CA ARG A 268 -42.33 25.54 -24.91
C ARG A 268 -40.82 25.79 -24.87
N VAL A 269 -40.32 26.30 -23.73
CA VAL A 269 -38.89 26.60 -23.53
C VAL A 269 -38.09 25.29 -23.44
N ILE A 270 -38.61 24.30 -22.71
CA ILE A 270 -38.01 22.97 -22.59
C ILE A 270 -37.91 22.30 -23.98
N PHE A 271 -39.00 22.26 -24.76
CA PHE A 271 -39.00 21.69 -26.11
C PHE A 271 -38.05 22.43 -27.06
N PHE A 272 -38.02 23.77 -27.00
CA PHE A 272 -37.09 24.56 -27.79
C PHE A 272 -35.63 24.20 -27.46
N LEU A 273 -35.30 24.12 -26.17
CA LEU A 273 -33.96 23.74 -25.70
C LEU A 273 -33.56 22.34 -26.18
N PHE A 274 -34.44 21.35 -26.05
CA PHE A 274 -34.15 19.99 -26.53
C PHE A 274 -33.97 19.93 -28.04
N THR A 275 -34.77 20.69 -28.78
CA THR A 275 -34.62 20.80 -30.23
C THR A 275 -33.28 21.41 -30.59
N LEU A 276 -32.87 22.48 -29.89
CA LEU A 276 -31.57 23.12 -30.05
C LEU A 276 -30.41 22.16 -29.73
N ILE A 277 -30.47 21.43 -28.62
CA ILE A 277 -29.46 20.41 -28.23
C ILE A 277 -29.38 19.31 -29.29
N ALA A 278 -30.53 18.83 -29.78
CA ALA A 278 -30.58 17.80 -30.83
C ALA A 278 -29.97 18.29 -32.15
N VAL A 279 -30.21 19.55 -32.52
CA VAL A 279 -29.58 20.19 -33.69
C VAL A 279 -28.07 20.25 -33.52
N TYR A 280 -27.55 20.67 -32.35
CA TYR A 280 -26.11 20.69 -32.10
C TYR A 280 -25.48 19.29 -32.05
N ALA A 281 -26.19 18.29 -31.54
CA ALA A 281 -25.75 16.90 -31.58
C ALA A 281 -25.64 16.41 -33.05
N LEU A 282 -26.65 16.71 -33.87
CA LEU A 282 -26.67 16.35 -35.28
C LEU A 282 -25.57 17.10 -36.07
N LEU A 283 -25.34 18.37 -35.77
CA LEU A 283 -24.25 19.17 -36.32
C LEU A 283 -22.88 18.58 -35.95
N SER A 284 -22.68 18.17 -34.71
CA SER A 284 -21.48 17.46 -34.25
C SER A 284 -21.26 16.17 -35.03
N VAL A 285 -22.32 15.39 -35.29
CA VAL A 285 -22.27 14.18 -36.11
C VAL A 285 -21.87 14.48 -37.55
N ILE A 286 -22.51 15.48 -38.18
CA ILE A 286 -22.20 15.88 -39.56
C ILE A 286 -20.75 16.35 -39.69
N ILE A 287 -20.29 17.23 -38.79
CA ILE A 287 -18.91 17.77 -38.82
C ILE A 287 -17.90 16.63 -38.76
N ASN A 288 -18.04 15.69 -37.82
CA ASN A 288 -17.08 14.60 -37.68
C ASN A 288 -17.19 13.55 -38.79
N LEU A 289 -18.40 13.32 -39.31
CA LEU A 289 -18.57 12.50 -40.51
C LEU A 289 -17.80 13.11 -41.68
N ILE A 290 -17.91 14.41 -41.92
CA ILE A 290 -17.20 15.09 -43.01
C ILE A 290 -15.69 15.09 -42.76
N THR A 291 -15.22 15.55 -41.60
CA THR A 291 -13.78 15.69 -41.30
C THR A 291 -13.06 14.34 -41.33
N ILE A 292 -13.62 13.29 -40.73
CA ILE A 292 -12.94 11.99 -40.64
C ILE A 292 -13.10 11.19 -41.93
N ARG A 293 -14.30 11.17 -42.53
CA ARG A 293 -14.56 10.38 -43.75
C ARG A 293 -13.93 10.99 -45.00
N ILE A 294 -13.78 12.32 -45.07
CA ILE A 294 -13.22 12.99 -46.25
C ILE A 294 -11.78 13.42 -45.99
N ILE A 295 -11.53 14.26 -44.97
CA ILE A 295 -10.22 14.90 -44.76
C ILE A 295 -9.20 13.91 -44.21
N ALA A 296 -9.50 13.24 -43.09
CA ALA A 296 -8.57 12.29 -42.48
C ALA A 296 -8.32 11.07 -43.38
N THR A 297 -9.36 10.61 -44.09
CA THR A 297 -9.23 9.50 -45.06
C THR A 297 -8.34 9.88 -46.26
N ARG A 298 -8.39 11.13 -46.75
CA ARG A 298 -7.49 11.61 -47.81
C ARG A 298 -6.05 11.78 -47.29
N LEU A 299 -5.86 12.29 -46.07
CA LEU A 299 -4.55 12.43 -45.43
C LEU A 299 -3.85 11.08 -45.23
N MET A 300 -4.61 10.05 -44.84
CA MET A 300 -4.08 8.70 -44.61
C MET A 300 -3.66 7.97 -45.89
N LYS A 301 -4.16 8.41 -47.07
CA LYS A 301 -3.75 7.89 -48.38
C LYS A 301 -2.40 8.46 -48.88
N ARG A 302 -1.79 9.43 -48.19
CA ARG A 302 -0.42 9.89 -48.53
C ARG A 302 0.61 8.85 -48.08
N ASN A 303 1.66 8.63 -48.88
CA ASN A 303 2.73 7.62 -48.66
C ASN A 303 3.34 7.61 -47.24
N LYS A 304 3.27 8.73 -46.51
CA LYS A 304 3.77 8.85 -45.13
C LYS A 304 3.04 7.96 -44.11
N PHE A 305 1.80 7.51 -44.39
CA PHE A 305 0.94 6.79 -43.42
C PHE A 305 0.44 5.41 -43.88
N ALA A 306 1.03 4.82 -44.93
CA ALA A 306 0.59 3.55 -45.52
C ALA A 306 0.43 2.40 -44.48
N LYS A 307 1.33 2.32 -43.48
CA LYS A 307 1.26 1.31 -42.40
C LYS A 307 0.04 1.45 -41.46
N MET A 308 -0.60 2.61 -41.39
CA MET A 308 -1.73 2.88 -40.47
C MET A 308 -3.08 2.92 -41.19
N GLN A 309 -3.09 2.90 -42.52
CA GLN A 309 -4.31 3.06 -43.31
C GLN A 309 -5.32 1.94 -43.02
N ASP A 310 -4.89 0.68 -42.98
CA ASP A 310 -5.79 -0.46 -42.77
C ASP A 310 -6.42 -0.47 -41.38
N SER A 311 -5.62 -0.17 -40.34
CA SER A 311 -6.12 -0.07 -38.96
C SER A 311 -7.07 1.11 -38.78
N PHE A 312 -6.77 2.26 -39.39
CA PHE A 312 -7.66 3.42 -39.36
C PHE A 312 -9.01 3.13 -40.04
N MET A 313 -9.00 2.44 -41.19
CA MET A 313 -10.24 2.06 -41.89
C MET A 313 -11.09 1.10 -41.09
N ALA A 314 -10.48 0.10 -40.44
CA ALA A 314 -11.20 -0.84 -39.58
C ALA A 314 -11.85 -0.15 -38.37
N LYS A 315 -11.19 0.87 -37.80
CA LYS A 315 -11.68 1.60 -36.62
C LYS A 315 -12.50 2.85 -36.91
N ARG A 316 -12.64 3.23 -38.19
CA ARG A 316 -13.21 4.51 -38.64
C ARG A 316 -14.54 4.86 -37.97
N THR A 317 -15.48 3.93 -37.91
CA THR A 317 -16.80 4.18 -37.30
C THR A 317 -16.70 4.48 -35.81
N CYS A 318 -15.83 3.78 -35.08
CA CYS A 318 -15.59 4.02 -33.66
C CYS A 318 -14.89 5.37 -33.44
N ILE A 319 -13.94 5.73 -34.32
CA ILE A 319 -13.25 7.03 -34.29
C ILE A 319 -14.27 8.16 -34.49
N ILE A 320 -15.17 8.03 -35.48
CA ILE A 320 -16.22 9.02 -35.73
C ILE A 320 -17.09 9.16 -34.48
N MET A 321 -17.61 8.07 -33.92
CA MET A 321 -18.46 8.15 -32.72
C MET A 321 -17.73 8.77 -31.52
N ALA A 322 -16.48 8.38 -31.26
CA ALA A 322 -15.70 8.96 -30.17
C ALA A 322 -15.51 10.47 -30.36
N MET A 323 -15.11 10.89 -31.57
CA MET A 323 -14.90 12.30 -31.88
C MET A 323 -16.20 13.11 -31.86
N THR A 324 -17.33 12.55 -32.30
CA THR A 324 -18.64 13.22 -32.18
C THR A 324 -19.05 13.49 -30.75
N VAL A 325 -18.71 12.57 -29.84
CA VAL A 325 -19.01 12.73 -28.42
C VAL A 325 -18.12 13.81 -27.80
N VAL A 326 -16.83 13.84 -28.17
CA VAL A 326 -15.90 14.89 -27.73
C VAL A 326 -16.32 16.27 -28.24
N THR A 327 -16.63 16.41 -29.52
CA THR A 327 -17.07 17.71 -30.08
C THR A 327 -18.42 18.13 -29.53
N PHE A 328 -19.33 17.19 -29.26
CA PHE A 328 -20.61 17.49 -28.61
C PHE A 328 -20.39 18.02 -27.19
N ALA A 329 -19.50 17.40 -26.41
CA ALA A 329 -19.14 17.89 -25.07
C ALA A 329 -18.52 19.29 -25.11
N ILE A 330 -17.65 19.58 -26.10
CA ILE A 330 -17.08 20.92 -26.28
C ILE A 330 -18.15 21.96 -26.61
N ILE A 331 -19.08 21.64 -27.53
CA ILE A 331 -20.18 22.54 -27.88
C ILE A 331 -21.06 22.84 -26.66
N LEU A 332 -21.40 21.81 -25.86
CA LEU A 332 -22.16 22.00 -24.62
C LEU A 332 -21.40 22.82 -23.59
N GLY A 333 -20.09 22.64 -23.46
CA GLY A 333 -19.25 23.46 -22.59
C GLY A 333 -19.26 24.94 -23.01
N VAL A 334 -19.24 25.24 -24.32
CA VAL A 334 -19.40 26.62 -24.81
C VAL A 334 -20.79 27.16 -24.49
N ILE A 335 -21.85 26.38 -24.73
CA ILE A 335 -23.23 26.78 -24.40
C ILE A 335 -23.35 27.12 -22.91
N HIS A 336 -22.75 26.30 -22.04
CA HIS A 336 -22.73 26.52 -20.59
C HIS A 336 -22.11 27.88 -20.22
N THR A 337 -21.07 28.33 -20.92
CA THR A 337 -20.44 29.64 -20.64
C THR A 337 -21.23 30.85 -21.14
N VAL A 338 -22.09 30.66 -22.15
CA VAL A 338 -22.81 31.75 -22.82
C VAL A 338 -24.21 31.97 -22.22
N VAL A 339 -24.83 30.90 -21.71
CA VAL A 339 -26.22 30.94 -21.26
C VAL A 339 -26.30 31.22 -19.75
N SER A 340 -27.06 32.25 -19.38
CA SER A 340 -27.28 32.65 -17.98
C SER A 340 -28.48 31.97 -17.29
N GLN A 341 -29.25 31.13 -18.00
CA GLN A 341 -30.41 30.46 -17.44
C GLN A 341 -30.02 29.20 -16.64
N ASN A 342 -30.36 29.16 -15.35
CA ASN A 342 -30.01 28.07 -14.42
C ASN A 342 -30.43 26.68 -14.92
N PHE A 343 -31.62 26.56 -15.52
CA PHE A 343 -32.10 25.30 -16.07
C PHE A 343 -31.18 24.75 -17.19
N ILE A 344 -30.71 25.63 -18.08
CA ILE A 344 -29.84 25.25 -19.20
C ILE A 344 -28.46 24.86 -18.70
N ILE A 345 -27.95 25.57 -17.69
CA ILE A 345 -26.67 25.29 -17.03
C ILE A 345 -26.71 23.86 -16.44
N MET A 346 -27.77 23.53 -15.70
CA MET A 346 -27.98 22.21 -15.11
C MET A 346 -28.11 21.11 -16.17
N ALA A 347 -28.98 21.28 -17.18
CA ALA A 347 -29.18 20.31 -18.25
C ALA A 347 -27.89 20.06 -19.07
N SER A 348 -27.13 21.12 -19.33
CA SER A 348 -25.85 21.04 -20.05
C SER A 348 -24.79 20.30 -19.24
N ASN A 349 -24.71 20.51 -17.93
CA ASN A 349 -23.79 19.78 -17.05
C ASN A 349 -24.03 18.27 -17.11
N LEU A 350 -25.29 17.84 -17.00
CA LEU A 350 -25.63 16.41 -17.08
C LEU A 350 -25.29 15.78 -18.43
N LEU A 351 -25.49 16.52 -19.53
CA LEU A 351 -25.11 16.06 -20.86
C LEU A 351 -23.60 16.01 -21.07
N VAL A 352 -22.84 16.94 -20.47
CA VAL A 352 -21.38 16.93 -20.50
C VAL A 352 -20.83 15.73 -19.73
N GLU A 353 -21.34 15.46 -18.52
CA GLU A 353 -21.00 14.26 -17.75
C GLU A 353 -21.26 12.99 -18.55
N TYR A 354 -22.44 12.89 -19.17
CA TYR A 354 -22.77 11.76 -20.03
C TYR A 354 -21.84 11.61 -21.24
N ALA A 355 -21.58 12.71 -21.94
CA ALA A 355 -20.68 12.71 -23.08
C ALA A 355 -19.27 12.27 -22.65
N TRP A 356 -18.82 12.68 -21.47
CA TRP A 356 -17.55 12.21 -20.93
C TRP A 356 -17.54 10.70 -20.67
N LEU A 357 -18.57 10.15 -20.01
CA LEU A 357 -18.70 8.71 -19.76
C LEU A 357 -18.71 7.89 -21.05
N LEU A 358 -19.50 8.32 -22.03
CA LEU A 358 -19.58 7.66 -23.33
C LEU A 358 -18.26 7.78 -24.10
N GLY A 359 -17.61 8.95 -24.03
CA GLY A 359 -16.31 9.20 -24.64
C GLY A 359 -15.24 8.27 -24.09
N VAL A 360 -15.20 8.09 -22.76
CA VAL A 360 -14.28 7.15 -22.09
C VAL A 360 -14.46 5.73 -22.59
N ILE A 361 -15.70 5.23 -22.71
CA ILE A 361 -15.97 3.88 -23.21
C ILE A 361 -15.45 3.72 -24.65
N LEU A 362 -15.81 4.66 -25.53
CA LEU A 362 -15.44 4.60 -26.95
C LEU A 362 -13.93 4.73 -27.17
N ILE A 363 -13.27 5.65 -26.45
CA ILE A 363 -11.82 5.84 -26.50
C ILE A 363 -11.10 4.60 -25.95
N SER A 364 -11.57 4.03 -24.83
CA SER A 364 -10.98 2.81 -24.27
C SER A 364 -11.04 1.65 -25.26
N LEU A 365 -12.18 1.44 -25.93
CA LEU A 365 -12.33 0.41 -26.97
C LEU A 365 -11.40 0.66 -28.16
N LEU A 366 -11.28 1.91 -28.60
CA LEU A 366 -10.42 2.31 -29.70
C LEU A 366 -8.95 2.02 -29.40
N LEU A 367 -8.49 2.23 -28.16
CA LEU A 367 -7.09 2.04 -27.78
C LEU A 367 -6.76 0.58 -27.47
N ARG A 368 -7.65 -0.14 -26.77
CA ARG A 368 -7.40 -1.49 -26.25
C ARG A 368 -7.67 -2.63 -27.24
N VAL A 369 -8.72 -2.51 -28.07
CA VAL A 369 -9.24 -3.63 -28.88
C VAL A 369 -8.54 -3.71 -30.25
N SER A 370 -8.32 -4.93 -30.73
CA SER A 370 -7.72 -5.19 -32.05
C SER A 370 -8.67 -4.86 -33.21
N ASP A 371 -8.11 -4.61 -34.40
CA ASP A 371 -8.84 -4.11 -35.57
C ASP A 371 -10.03 -5.02 -35.99
N LYS A 372 -9.87 -6.34 -35.93
CA LYS A 372 -10.92 -7.31 -36.31
C LYS A 372 -12.03 -7.42 -35.26
N GLN A 373 -11.74 -7.14 -34.00
CA GLN A 373 -12.64 -7.35 -32.87
C GLN A 373 -13.50 -6.12 -32.53
N ILE A 374 -13.13 -4.94 -33.05
CA ILE A 374 -13.74 -3.66 -32.64
C ILE A 374 -15.26 -3.61 -32.88
N ARG A 375 -15.75 -4.22 -33.97
CA ARG A 375 -17.18 -4.22 -34.31
C ARG A 375 -18.00 -5.07 -33.33
N SER A 376 -17.45 -6.23 -32.92
CA SER A 376 -18.06 -7.10 -31.91
C SER A 376 -17.98 -6.46 -30.53
N ALA A 377 -16.85 -5.85 -30.19
CA ALA A 377 -16.67 -5.15 -28.92
C ALA A 377 -17.66 -3.99 -28.75
N PHE A 378 -17.89 -3.17 -29.79
CA PHE A 378 -18.89 -2.10 -29.74
C PHE A 378 -20.31 -2.62 -29.50
N ARG A 379 -20.71 -3.69 -30.20
CA ARG A 379 -22.06 -4.27 -30.06
C ARG A 379 -22.35 -4.75 -28.65
N ILE A 380 -21.33 -5.20 -27.95
CA ILE A 380 -21.43 -5.71 -26.58
C ILE A 380 -21.73 -4.61 -25.54
N TYR A 381 -21.30 -3.37 -25.79
CA TYR A 381 -21.59 -2.21 -24.94
C TYR A 381 -22.84 -1.44 -25.38
N ALA A 382 -23.40 -1.73 -26.56
CA ALA A 382 -24.53 -1.01 -27.13
C ALA A 382 -25.81 -1.04 -26.27
N PRO A 383 -26.27 -2.18 -25.71
CA PRO A 383 -27.47 -2.20 -24.87
C PRO A 383 -27.33 -1.31 -23.65
N LEU A 384 -26.14 -1.33 -23.05
CA LEU A 384 -25.80 -0.51 -21.90
C LEU A 384 -25.79 0.98 -22.24
N ILE A 385 -25.12 1.38 -23.32
CA ILE A 385 -25.10 2.79 -23.79
C ILE A 385 -26.53 3.31 -24.05
N VAL A 386 -27.39 2.50 -24.67
CA VAL A 386 -28.77 2.90 -24.98
C VAL A 386 -29.62 3.09 -23.73
N VAL A 387 -29.57 2.16 -22.75
CA VAL A 387 -30.32 2.33 -21.50
C VAL A 387 -29.85 3.56 -20.74
N THR A 388 -28.55 3.80 -20.69
CA THR A 388 -28.00 5.00 -20.03
C THR A 388 -28.48 6.27 -20.69
N PHE A 389 -28.51 6.32 -22.03
CA PHE A 389 -29.08 7.44 -22.75
C PHE A 389 -30.55 7.68 -22.39
N ILE A 390 -31.36 6.61 -22.32
CA ILE A 390 -32.78 6.70 -21.94
C ILE A 390 -32.93 7.23 -20.51
N VAL A 391 -32.15 6.73 -19.56
CA VAL A 391 -32.17 7.17 -18.15
C VAL A 391 -31.85 8.66 -18.03
N ILE A 392 -30.81 9.11 -18.73
CA ILE A 392 -30.36 10.50 -18.68
C ILE A 392 -31.37 11.39 -19.38
N PHE A 393 -31.93 10.95 -20.51
CA PHE A 393 -33.02 11.65 -21.18
C PHE A 393 -34.24 11.82 -20.25
N PHE A 394 -34.65 10.77 -19.53
CA PHE A 394 -35.75 10.84 -18.58
C PHE A 394 -35.48 11.84 -17.45
N ARG A 395 -34.23 11.92 -17.00
CA ARG A 395 -33.80 12.89 -15.98
C ARG A 395 -33.84 14.34 -16.50
N ILE A 396 -33.27 14.62 -17.68
CA ILE A 396 -33.24 16.00 -18.23
C ILE A 396 -34.66 16.48 -18.56
N VAL A 397 -35.52 15.59 -19.09
CA VAL A 397 -36.92 15.92 -19.41
C VAL A 397 -37.78 16.03 -18.15
N LEU A 398 -37.25 15.63 -16.98
CA LEU A 398 -37.94 15.61 -15.68
C LEU A 398 -39.23 14.77 -15.73
N ILE A 399 -39.16 13.56 -16.30
CA ILE A 399 -40.36 12.74 -16.52
C ILE A 399 -41.05 12.38 -15.18
N PRO A 400 -42.40 12.46 -15.07
CA PRO A 400 -43.12 12.05 -13.87
C PRO A 400 -42.88 10.58 -13.50
N ASN A 401 -42.80 10.28 -12.21
CA ASN A 401 -42.52 8.93 -11.71
C ASN A 401 -43.50 7.87 -12.22
N ALA A 402 -44.78 8.22 -12.37
CA ALA A 402 -45.81 7.32 -12.91
C ALA A 402 -45.45 6.81 -14.32
N LEU A 403 -44.90 7.68 -15.17
CA LEU A 403 -44.47 7.30 -16.52
C LEU A 403 -43.20 6.44 -16.48
N VAL A 404 -42.24 6.77 -15.62
CA VAL A 404 -41.04 5.94 -15.42
C VAL A 404 -41.42 4.54 -14.95
N ASN A 405 -42.37 4.43 -14.01
CA ASN A 405 -42.83 3.15 -13.48
C ASN A 405 -43.53 2.27 -14.52
N LEU A 406 -44.16 2.89 -15.51
CA LEU A 406 -44.85 2.19 -16.59
C LEU A 406 -43.87 1.76 -17.71
N VAL A 407 -42.97 2.65 -18.12
CA VAL A 407 -42.15 2.52 -19.35
C VAL A 407 -40.79 1.87 -19.09
N PHE A 408 -40.17 2.11 -17.93
CA PHE A 408 -38.81 1.63 -17.67
C PHE A 408 -38.68 0.10 -17.52
N PRO A 409 -39.60 -0.62 -16.82
CA PRO A 409 -39.52 -2.08 -16.70
C PRO A 409 -39.46 -2.85 -18.04
N PRO A 410 -40.29 -2.56 -19.06
CA PRO A 410 -40.20 -3.26 -20.35
C PRO A 410 -38.95 -2.87 -21.14
N VAL A 411 -38.47 -1.62 -21.03
CA VAL A 411 -37.20 -1.19 -21.63
C VAL A 411 -36.03 -2.00 -21.06
N LEU A 412 -35.99 -2.21 -19.74
CA LEU A 412 -34.96 -3.04 -19.10
C LEU A 412 -35.00 -4.49 -19.59
N LEU A 413 -36.19 -5.09 -19.73
CA LEU A 413 -36.32 -6.45 -20.24
C LEU A 413 -35.80 -6.55 -21.69
N VAL A 414 -36.13 -5.60 -22.56
CA VAL A 414 -35.62 -5.57 -23.94
C VAL A 414 -34.10 -5.50 -23.95
N CYS A 415 -33.50 -4.63 -23.12
CA CYS A 415 -32.06 -4.47 -23.05
C CYS A 415 -31.35 -5.67 -22.40
N LEU A 416 -31.98 -6.34 -21.43
CA LEU A 416 -31.52 -7.59 -20.86
C LEU A 416 -31.45 -8.70 -21.93
N LEU A 417 -32.54 -8.90 -22.69
CA LEU A 417 -32.58 -9.88 -23.77
C LEU A 417 -31.60 -9.53 -24.89
N TRP A 418 -31.47 -8.24 -25.21
CA TRP A 418 -30.48 -7.76 -26.18
C TRP A 418 -29.05 -8.06 -25.72
N GLN A 419 -28.72 -7.78 -24.45
CA GLN A 419 -27.41 -8.09 -23.86
C GLN A 419 -27.11 -9.60 -23.91
N ALA A 420 -28.06 -10.44 -23.52
CA ALA A 420 -27.92 -11.90 -23.56
C ALA A 420 -27.68 -12.43 -24.99
N ASN A 421 -28.42 -11.93 -25.99
CA ASN A 421 -28.26 -12.31 -27.39
C ASN A 421 -26.89 -11.90 -27.94
N VAL A 422 -26.41 -10.69 -27.60
CA VAL A 422 -25.10 -10.22 -28.06
C VAL A 422 -23.97 -11.06 -27.45
N ILE A 423 -24.05 -11.39 -26.16
CA ILE A 423 -23.10 -12.30 -25.49
C ILE A 423 -23.06 -13.64 -26.21
N LYS A 424 -24.22 -14.25 -26.50
CA LYS A 424 -24.30 -15.55 -27.21
C LYS A 424 -23.64 -15.50 -28.60
N ARG A 425 -23.83 -14.41 -29.36
CA ARG A 425 -23.33 -14.29 -30.74
C ARG A 425 -21.86 -13.88 -30.85
N HIS A 426 -21.32 -13.12 -29.90
CA HIS A 426 -20.00 -12.47 -30.03
C HIS A 426 -18.95 -12.91 -29.00
N ASN A 427 -19.26 -13.87 -28.11
CA ASN A 427 -18.37 -14.32 -27.03
C ASN A 427 -16.92 -14.62 -27.49
N HIS A 428 -16.76 -15.29 -28.63
CA HIS A 428 -15.45 -15.72 -29.13
C HIS A 428 -14.62 -14.60 -29.78
N ASN A 429 -15.26 -13.49 -30.16
CA ASN A 429 -14.63 -12.42 -30.94
C ASN A 429 -14.21 -11.21 -30.09
N VAL A 430 -14.22 -11.33 -28.76
CA VAL A 430 -14.01 -10.21 -27.83
C VAL A 430 -12.98 -10.59 -26.75
N PRO A 431 -12.17 -9.63 -26.26
CA PRO A 431 -11.20 -9.91 -25.19
C PRO A 431 -11.85 -10.50 -23.94
N LYS A 432 -11.14 -11.41 -23.25
CA LYS A 432 -11.64 -12.08 -22.03
C LYS A 432 -12.04 -11.11 -20.92
N SER A 433 -11.30 -10.01 -20.76
CA SER A 433 -11.63 -8.95 -19.79
C SER A 433 -13.01 -8.34 -20.07
N ASP A 434 -13.32 -8.12 -21.34
CA ASP A 434 -14.52 -7.41 -21.77
C ASP A 434 -15.73 -8.34 -21.68
N MET A 435 -15.51 -9.63 -21.95
CA MET A 435 -16.52 -10.65 -21.68
C MET A 435 -16.91 -10.69 -20.21
N LEU A 436 -15.93 -10.66 -19.28
CA LEU A 436 -16.23 -10.60 -17.84
C LEU A 436 -17.10 -9.38 -17.52
N TYR A 437 -16.72 -8.19 -17.98
CA TYR A 437 -17.53 -6.98 -17.75
C TYR A 437 -18.96 -7.14 -18.24
N THR A 438 -19.17 -7.88 -19.32
CA THR A 438 -20.49 -8.00 -19.93
C THR A 438 -21.37 -9.05 -19.28
N PHE A 439 -20.77 -10.08 -18.70
CA PHE A 439 -21.47 -10.98 -17.78
C PHE A 439 -21.88 -10.24 -16.50
N VAL A 440 -21.01 -9.36 -15.96
CA VAL A 440 -21.39 -8.52 -14.82
C VAL A 440 -22.50 -7.54 -15.22
N SER A 441 -22.42 -6.88 -16.39
CA SER A 441 -23.52 -6.05 -16.91
C SER A 441 -24.83 -6.83 -17.04
N LEU A 442 -24.78 -8.07 -17.50
CA LEU A 442 -25.96 -8.93 -17.58
C LEU A 442 -26.54 -9.19 -16.19
N GLY A 443 -25.70 -9.49 -15.20
CA GLY A 443 -26.10 -9.61 -13.80
C GLY A 443 -26.79 -8.34 -13.27
N VAL A 444 -26.22 -7.17 -13.55
CA VAL A 444 -26.83 -5.88 -13.18
C VAL A 444 -28.18 -5.71 -13.86
N PHE A 445 -28.30 -5.97 -15.16
CA PHE A 445 -29.58 -5.92 -15.87
C PHE A 445 -30.63 -6.86 -15.26
N ILE A 446 -30.25 -8.08 -14.85
CA ILE A 446 -31.15 -9.01 -14.17
C ILE A 446 -31.62 -8.41 -12.84
N THR A 447 -30.70 -7.95 -12.00
CA THR A 447 -31.04 -7.36 -10.70
C THR A 447 -31.90 -6.10 -10.83
N SER A 448 -31.62 -5.25 -11.82
CA SER A 448 -32.40 -4.06 -12.17
C SER A 448 -33.80 -4.44 -12.66
N CYS A 449 -33.92 -5.44 -13.53
CA CYS A 449 -35.23 -5.89 -14.01
C CYS A 449 -36.10 -6.45 -12.88
N ILE A 450 -35.51 -7.25 -11.98
CA ILE A 450 -36.20 -7.81 -10.82
C ILE A 450 -36.63 -6.70 -9.85
N SER A 451 -35.74 -5.76 -9.50
CA SER A 451 -36.09 -4.65 -8.59
C SER A 451 -37.16 -3.74 -9.19
N SER A 452 -37.08 -3.48 -10.50
CA SER A 452 -38.08 -2.73 -11.24
C SER A 452 -39.46 -3.40 -11.20
N TRP A 453 -39.54 -4.73 -11.35
CA TRP A 453 -40.80 -5.47 -11.25
C TRP A 453 -41.36 -5.53 -9.84
N ALA A 454 -40.49 -5.62 -8.83
CA ALA A 454 -40.89 -5.59 -7.43
C ALA A 454 -41.48 -4.24 -6.98
N GLY A 455 -41.39 -3.19 -7.80
CA GLY A 455 -41.88 -1.84 -7.51
C GLY A 455 -40.78 -0.82 -7.17
N PHE A 456 -39.51 -1.22 -7.16
CA PHE A 456 -38.36 -0.36 -6.89
C PHE A 456 -37.68 0.11 -8.19
N THR A 457 -38.45 0.81 -9.02
CA THR A 457 -38.01 1.30 -10.35
C THR A 457 -36.88 2.31 -10.28
N LEU A 458 -36.91 3.23 -9.31
CA LEU A 458 -35.86 4.23 -9.10
C LEU A 458 -34.56 3.58 -8.61
N LEU A 459 -34.65 2.58 -7.74
CA LEU A 459 -33.49 1.76 -7.34
C LEU A 459 -32.89 1.06 -8.56
N SER A 460 -33.72 0.53 -9.46
CA SER A 460 -33.26 -0.07 -10.71
C SER A 460 -32.52 0.94 -11.60
N VAL A 461 -33.02 2.18 -11.72
CA VAL A 461 -32.34 3.26 -12.45
C VAL A 461 -30.98 3.56 -11.81
N GLN A 462 -30.93 3.64 -10.48
CA GLN A 462 -29.71 3.90 -9.73
C GLN A 462 -28.65 2.82 -9.93
N LEU A 463 -29.05 1.54 -9.94
CA LEU A 463 -28.13 0.42 -10.20
C LEU A 463 -27.49 0.51 -11.58
N ILE A 464 -28.23 0.93 -12.61
CA ILE A 464 -27.70 1.10 -13.97
C ILE A 464 -26.70 2.26 -14.03
N ILE A 465 -27.05 3.41 -13.43
CA ILE A 465 -26.14 4.57 -13.39
C ILE A 465 -24.86 4.21 -12.63
N TRP A 466 -24.99 3.56 -11.48
CA TRP A 466 -23.84 3.11 -10.70
C TRP A 466 -22.94 2.16 -11.51
N TRP A 467 -23.52 1.13 -12.13
CA TRP A 467 -22.75 0.19 -12.93
C TRP A 467 -22.06 0.87 -14.11
N MET A 468 -22.71 1.84 -14.74
CA MET A 468 -22.10 2.66 -15.80
C MET A 468 -20.89 3.44 -15.31
N MET A 469 -21.03 4.16 -14.19
CA MET A 469 -19.92 4.89 -13.58
C MET A 469 -18.77 3.93 -13.25
N GLN A 470 -19.07 2.80 -12.61
CA GLN A 470 -18.05 1.80 -12.27
C GLN A 470 -17.37 1.22 -13.51
N LEU A 471 -18.13 0.91 -14.56
CA LEU A 471 -17.59 0.41 -15.81
C LEU A 471 -16.67 1.44 -16.46
N THR A 472 -17.02 2.73 -16.45
CA THR A 472 -16.14 3.78 -16.99
C THR A 472 -14.82 3.85 -16.23
N CYS A 473 -14.84 3.79 -14.89
CA CYS A 473 -13.63 3.75 -14.08
C CYS A 473 -12.77 2.50 -14.36
N ILE A 474 -13.39 1.33 -14.51
CA ILE A 474 -12.65 0.10 -14.87
C ILE A 474 -12.03 0.23 -16.27
N LEU A 475 -12.77 0.81 -17.23
CA LEU A 475 -12.30 1.00 -18.59
C LEU A 475 -11.17 2.04 -18.69
N THR A 476 -11.15 3.08 -17.86
CA THR A 476 -10.02 4.02 -17.76
C THR A 476 -8.79 3.34 -17.18
N ILE A 477 -8.94 2.61 -16.07
CA ILE A 477 -7.83 1.90 -15.41
C ILE A 477 -7.23 0.85 -16.34
N THR A 478 -8.06 0.06 -17.02
CA THR A 478 -7.58 -0.94 -17.98
C THR A 478 -6.92 -0.30 -19.20
N CYS A 479 -7.42 0.83 -19.69
CA CYS A 479 -6.76 1.61 -20.74
C CYS A 479 -5.37 2.09 -20.28
N LEU A 480 -5.26 2.66 -19.08
CA LEU A 480 -4.00 3.12 -18.50
C LEU A 480 -3.01 1.97 -18.29
N SER A 481 -3.50 0.81 -17.84
CA SER A 481 -2.69 -0.41 -17.69
C SER A 481 -2.13 -0.91 -19.03
N GLY A 482 -2.93 -0.84 -20.10
CA GLY A 482 -2.51 -1.18 -21.46
C GLY A 482 -1.43 -0.21 -21.96
N TRP A 483 -1.58 1.07 -21.63
CA TRP A 483 -0.64 2.13 -22.00
C TRP A 483 0.71 1.96 -21.33
N LEU A 484 0.71 1.75 -20.01
CA LEU A 484 1.91 1.44 -19.24
C LEU A 484 2.61 0.18 -19.76
N ARG A 485 1.87 -0.87 -20.13
CA ARG A 485 2.48 -2.09 -20.69
C ARG A 485 3.20 -1.85 -22.01
N VAL A 486 2.64 -1.04 -22.90
CA VAL A 486 3.29 -0.68 -24.18
C VAL A 486 4.49 0.23 -23.94
N TYR A 487 4.40 1.16 -22.99
CA TYR A 487 5.52 1.99 -22.56
C TYR A 487 6.69 1.14 -22.03
N SER A 488 6.41 0.15 -21.16
CA SER A 488 7.42 -0.79 -20.62
C SER A 488 8.18 -1.51 -21.73
N LYS A 489 7.46 -2.09 -22.69
CA LYS A 489 8.08 -2.80 -23.82
C LYS A 489 8.98 -1.90 -24.67
N ARG A 490 8.64 -0.62 -24.85
CA ARG A 490 9.47 0.32 -25.64
C ARG A 490 10.76 0.71 -24.96
N LYS A 491 10.69 1.02 -23.67
CA LYS A 491 11.86 1.38 -22.88
C LYS A 491 12.70 0.15 -22.51
N GLY A 492 12.24 -1.06 -22.86
CA GLY A 492 12.91 -2.31 -22.50
C GLY A 492 12.96 -2.52 -20.99
N LEU A 493 12.01 -1.95 -20.25
CA LEU A 493 12.01 -1.95 -18.78
C LEU A 493 11.93 -3.36 -18.19
N ASP A 494 11.46 -4.35 -18.97
CA ASP A 494 11.45 -5.75 -18.54
C ASP A 494 12.85 -6.36 -18.37
N VAL A 495 13.88 -5.79 -19.00
CA VAL A 495 15.28 -6.29 -18.97
C VAL A 495 16.17 -5.40 -18.08
N GLN A 496 15.74 -4.19 -17.72
CA GLN A 496 16.53 -3.26 -16.91
C GLN A 496 16.48 -3.59 -15.40
N ASP A 497 17.52 -3.18 -14.68
CA ASP A 497 17.64 -3.36 -13.23
C ASP A 497 16.50 -2.68 -12.45
N ILE A 498 16.20 -3.24 -11.28
CA ILE A 498 15.11 -2.78 -10.38
C ILE A 498 15.20 -1.28 -10.07
N THR A 499 16.41 -0.72 -9.93
CA THR A 499 16.65 0.69 -9.62
C THR A 499 16.10 1.66 -10.68
N LYS A 500 15.93 1.22 -11.92
CA LYS A 500 15.31 2.03 -12.99
C LYS A 500 13.83 1.73 -13.17
N ARG A 501 13.40 0.52 -12.78
CA ARG A 501 12.02 0.03 -12.96
C ARG A 501 11.11 0.31 -11.77
N TRP A 502 11.64 0.68 -10.59
CA TRP A 502 10.87 0.81 -9.36
C TRP A 502 9.63 1.71 -9.52
N LEU A 503 9.76 2.89 -10.14
CA LEU A 503 8.63 3.81 -10.32
C LEU A 503 7.54 3.18 -11.21
N PHE A 504 7.96 2.53 -12.30
CA PHE A 504 7.03 1.83 -13.19
C PHE A 504 6.30 0.70 -12.45
N ASN A 505 7.02 -0.12 -11.69
CA ASN A 505 6.43 -1.22 -10.93
C ASN A 505 5.52 -0.71 -9.80
N LEU A 506 5.87 0.39 -9.14
CA LEU A 506 5.01 1.05 -8.15
C LEU A 506 3.70 1.48 -8.79
N VAL A 507 3.74 2.20 -9.92
CA VAL A 507 2.52 2.62 -10.60
C VAL A 507 1.71 1.41 -11.08
N TYR A 508 2.36 0.41 -11.67
CA TYR A 508 1.67 -0.73 -12.28
C TYR A 508 1.10 -1.73 -11.26
N HIS A 509 1.84 -2.04 -10.19
CA HIS A 509 1.45 -3.04 -9.19
C HIS A 509 0.81 -2.46 -7.92
N VAL A 510 0.95 -1.15 -7.66
CA VAL A 510 0.34 -0.48 -6.51
C VAL A 510 -0.73 0.51 -6.95
N ALA A 511 -0.36 1.53 -7.73
CA ALA A 511 -1.29 2.61 -8.03
C ALA A 511 -2.51 2.13 -8.84
N LEU A 512 -2.32 1.29 -9.87
CA LEU A 512 -3.44 0.78 -10.67
C LEU A 512 -4.43 -0.09 -9.86
N PRO A 513 -4.01 -1.09 -9.06
CA PRO A 513 -4.95 -1.83 -8.21
C PRO A 513 -5.60 -0.99 -7.12
N VAL A 514 -4.88 -0.05 -6.50
CA VAL A 514 -5.44 0.87 -5.49
C VAL A 514 -6.50 1.78 -6.14
N LEU A 515 -6.25 2.29 -7.35
CA LEU A 515 -7.27 2.99 -8.13
C LEU A 515 -8.46 2.09 -8.45
N GLY A 516 -8.24 0.78 -8.64
CA GLY A 516 -9.31 -0.22 -8.78
C GLY A 516 -10.21 -0.29 -7.55
N VAL A 517 -9.63 -0.31 -6.34
CA VAL A 517 -10.40 -0.28 -5.08
C VAL A 517 -11.12 1.06 -4.93
N ALA A 518 -10.41 2.18 -5.13
CA ALA A 518 -10.96 3.52 -5.05
C ALA A 518 -12.08 3.76 -6.07
N SER A 519 -12.02 3.13 -7.25
CA SER A 519 -13.03 3.28 -8.30
C SER A 519 -14.43 2.90 -7.83
N VAL A 520 -14.55 1.89 -6.95
CA VAL A 520 -15.84 1.46 -6.40
C VAL A 520 -16.45 2.55 -5.53
N PHE A 521 -15.64 3.21 -4.71
CA PHE A 521 -16.11 4.32 -3.88
C PHE A 521 -16.49 5.52 -4.72
N ILE A 522 -15.62 5.90 -5.67
CA ILE A 522 -15.83 7.04 -6.56
C ILE A 522 -17.09 6.82 -7.41
N SER A 523 -17.31 5.62 -7.94
CA SER A 523 -18.46 5.34 -8.80
C SER A 523 -19.78 5.32 -8.04
N ILE A 524 -19.83 4.75 -6.84
CA ILE A 524 -21.02 4.78 -5.99
C ILE A 524 -21.30 6.22 -5.55
N TYR A 525 -20.28 6.95 -5.09
CA TYR A 525 -20.41 8.35 -4.69
C TYR A 525 -20.95 9.19 -5.85
N TRP A 526 -20.33 9.11 -7.03
CA TRP A 526 -20.73 9.89 -8.18
C TRP A 526 -22.12 9.53 -8.70
N ALA A 527 -22.48 8.24 -8.69
CA ALA A 527 -23.84 7.82 -9.02
C ALA A 527 -24.88 8.29 -8.00
N ALA A 528 -24.53 8.36 -6.71
CA ALA A 528 -25.42 8.87 -5.68
C ALA A 528 -25.54 10.40 -5.72
N ASP A 529 -24.44 11.09 -6.04
CA ASP A 529 -24.38 12.55 -6.21
C ASP A 529 -25.30 13.02 -7.35
N ILE A 530 -25.49 12.20 -8.38
CA ILE A 530 -26.51 12.42 -9.42
C ILE A 530 -27.93 12.56 -8.83
N PHE A 531 -28.25 11.94 -7.70
CA PHE A 531 -29.53 12.15 -6.99
C PHE A 531 -29.36 12.99 -5.71
N ASN A 532 -28.25 13.72 -5.62
CA ASN A 532 -27.81 14.52 -4.47
C ASN A 532 -27.79 13.72 -3.15
N MET A 533 -27.39 12.46 -3.23
CA MET A 533 -27.22 11.55 -2.08
C MET A 533 -25.74 11.31 -1.74
N GLY A 534 -24.85 12.21 -2.16
CA GLY A 534 -23.41 12.14 -1.91
C GLY A 534 -23.07 12.06 -0.42
N ASP A 535 -23.64 12.94 0.40
CA ASP A 535 -23.43 12.97 1.85
C ASP A 535 -23.87 11.68 2.55
N THR A 536 -25.02 11.15 2.14
CA THR A 536 -25.53 9.89 2.70
C THR A 536 -24.63 8.72 2.33
N THR A 537 -24.11 8.71 1.10
CA THR A 537 -23.14 7.70 0.65
C THR A 537 -21.84 7.80 1.44
N TRP A 538 -21.33 9.01 1.65
CA TRP A 538 -20.14 9.25 2.46
C TRP A 538 -20.32 8.79 3.91
N ARG A 539 -21.51 9.05 4.48
CA ARG A 539 -21.90 8.54 5.80
C ARG A 539 -21.89 7.01 5.81
N ILE A 540 -22.52 6.34 4.84
CA ILE A 540 -22.55 4.86 4.73
C ILE A 540 -21.15 4.26 4.60
N PHE A 541 -20.23 4.91 3.89
CA PHE A 541 -18.85 4.42 3.79
C PHE A 541 -18.11 4.47 5.12
N ASN A 542 -18.39 5.51 5.93
CA ASN A 542 -17.74 5.74 7.21
C ASN A 542 -18.51 5.18 8.41
N THR A 543 -19.74 4.70 8.23
CA THR A 543 -20.48 4.01 9.29
C THR A 543 -19.74 2.73 9.68
N LYS A 544 -19.58 2.55 10.99
CA LYS A 544 -19.06 1.32 11.58
C LYS A 544 -20.19 0.30 11.61
N PHE A 545 -20.21 -0.61 10.65
CA PHE A 545 -21.23 -1.66 10.57
C PHE A 545 -21.11 -2.66 11.72
N ILE A 546 -19.88 -2.84 12.22
CA ILE A 546 -19.57 -3.60 13.43
C ILE A 546 -18.85 -2.64 14.36
N ASP A 547 -19.45 -2.31 15.50
CA ASP A 547 -18.89 -1.41 16.52
C ASP A 547 -18.87 -2.11 17.88
N ASN A 548 -18.14 -3.22 17.96
CA ASN A 548 -17.83 -3.86 19.25
C ASN A 548 -16.53 -3.26 19.77
N LYS A 549 -16.64 -2.27 20.66
CA LYS A 549 -15.49 -1.55 21.25
C LYS A 549 -14.45 -2.49 21.87
N ASP A 550 -14.88 -3.67 22.32
CA ASP A 550 -14.01 -4.63 23.01
C ASP A 550 -13.29 -5.61 22.07
N VAL A 551 -13.71 -5.72 20.81
CA VAL A 551 -13.24 -6.78 19.89
C VAL A 551 -12.73 -6.20 18.57
N ILE A 552 -13.61 -5.69 17.69
CA ILE A 552 -13.24 -5.21 16.34
C ILE A 552 -14.23 -4.12 15.92
N THR A 553 -13.72 -3.07 15.26
CA THR A 553 -14.54 -2.09 14.52
C THR A 553 -14.34 -2.22 13.01
N LEU A 554 -15.41 -2.37 12.24
CA LEU A 554 -15.35 -2.49 10.78
C LEU A 554 -16.23 -1.44 10.09
N SER A 555 -15.59 -0.62 9.27
CA SER A 555 -16.24 0.24 8.26
C SER A 555 -15.86 -0.19 6.85
N ILE A 556 -16.66 0.15 5.85
CA ILE A 556 -16.33 -0.14 4.44
C ILE A 556 -15.02 0.57 4.04
N THR A 557 -14.77 1.78 4.53
CA THR A 557 -13.50 2.49 4.34
C THR A 557 -12.31 1.75 4.94
N SER A 558 -12.43 1.22 6.15
CA SER A 558 -11.34 0.48 6.81
C SER A 558 -10.92 -0.75 5.99
N ILE A 559 -11.89 -1.50 5.45
CA ILE A 559 -11.64 -2.67 4.60
C ILE A 559 -10.94 -2.24 3.31
N ALA A 560 -11.40 -1.17 2.67
CA ALA A 560 -10.81 -0.66 1.44
C ALA A 560 -9.36 -0.17 1.63
N VAL A 561 -9.07 0.47 2.77
CA VAL A 561 -7.70 0.88 3.12
C VAL A 561 -6.81 -0.35 3.32
N VAL A 562 -7.28 -1.38 4.03
CA VAL A 562 -6.52 -2.64 4.23
C VAL A 562 -6.23 -3.36 2.91
N ILE A 563 -7.21 -3.45 2.00
CA ILE A 563 -7.02 -4.01 0.65
C ILE A 563 -6.03 -3.15 -0.15
N SER A 564 -6.10 -1.82 -0.03
CA SER A 564 -5.15 -0.92 -0.71
C SER A 564 -3.73 -1.12 -0.19
N LEU A 565 -3.57 -1.25 1.12
CA LEU A 565 -2.29 -1.53 1.77
C LEU A 565 -1.74 -2.90 1.38
N PHE A 566 -2.58 -3.91 1.14
CA PHE A 566 -2.12 -5.21 0.65
C PHE A 566 -1.28 -5.07 -0.64
N PHE A 567 -1.70 -4.22 -1.58
CA PHE A 567 -0.93 -3.98 -2.81
C PHE A 567 0.40 -3.27 -2.53
N VAL A 568 0.41 -2.30 -1.60
CA VAL A 568 1.63 -1.59 -1.16
C VAL A 568 2.62 -2.57 -0.53
N PHE A 569 2.18 -3.38 0.43
CA PHE A 569 3.03 -4.35 1.13
C PHE A 569 3.48 -5.50 0.23
N SER A 570 2.63 -5.96 -0.70
CA SER A 570 3.02 -6.93 -1.73
C SER A 570 4.16 -6.38 -2.61
N TYR A 571 4.07 -5.10 -3.01
CA TYR A 571 5.12 -4.43 -3.76
C TYR A 571 6.40 -4.23 -2.95
N LEU A 572 6.30 -3.80 -1.68
CA LEU A 572 7.45 -3.71 -0.78
C LEU A 572 8.15 -5.07 -0.66
N ASN A 573 7.39 -6.14 -0.39
CA ASN A 573 7.90 -7.49 -0.29
C ASN A 573 8.66 -7.90 -1.57
N HIS A 574 8.07 -7.69 -2.74
CA HIS A 574 8.71 -7.99 -4.01
C HIS A 574 10.01 -7.18 -4.22
N THR A 575 9.97 -5.87 -3.93
CA THR A 575 11.10 -4.95 -4.15
C THR A 575 12.26 -5.21 -3.21
N ILE A 576 11.99 -5.40 -1.91
CA ILE A 576 13.01 -5.70 -0.91
C ILE A 576 13.69 -7.03 -1.25
N LYS A 577 12.93 -8.07 -1.61
CA LYS A 577 13.49 -9.36 -2.06
C LYS A 577 14.37 -9.22 -3.29
N ALA A 578 13.93 -8.43 -4.27
CA ALA A 578 14.68 -8.23 -5.50
C ALA A 578 15.98 -7.45 -5.25
N PHE A 579 15.95 -6.46 -4.35
CA PHE A 579 17.12 -5.70 -3.94
C PHE A 579 18.14 -6.56 -3.16
N VAL A 580 17.66 -7.37 -2.21
CA VAL A 580 18.51 -8.28 -1.43
C VAL A 580 19.14 -9.36 -2.31
N LYS A 581 18.39 -9.90 -3.27
CA LYS A 581 18.94 -10.82 -4.28
C LYS A 581 20.09 -10.17 -5.05
N TYR A 582 19.87 -8.95 -5.56
CA TYR A 582 20.89 -8.20 -6.31
C TYR A 582 22.13 -7.92 -5.45
N HIS A 583 21.94 -7.58 -4.18
CA HIS A 583 23.05 -7.35 -3.25
C HIS A 583 23.89 -8.62 -3.02
N PHE A 584 23.25 -9.76 -2.74
CA PHE A 584 23.97 -11.02 -2.50
C PHE A 584 24.67 -11.56 -3.74
N GLU A 585 24.05 -11.46 -4.92
CA GLU A 585 24.69 -11.86 -6.18
C GLU A 585 25.97 -11.05 -6.48
N LYS A 586 26.03 -9.79 -6.03
CA LYS A 586 27.21 -8.93 -6.20
C LYS A 586 28.29 -9.19 -5.16
N SER A 587 27.92 -9.53 -3.93
CA SER A 587 28.89 -9.71 -2.83
C SER A 587 29.57 -11.09 -2.85
N ASP A 588 28.83 -12.19 -3.02
CA ASP A 588 29.39 -13.55 -2.94
C ASP A 588 28.61 -14.56 -3.82
N PRO A 589 29.06 -14.85 -5.05
CA PRO A 589 28.32 -15.72 -5.98
C PRO A 589 28.13 -17.16 -5.47
N ASN A 590 29.12 -17.69 -4.75
CA ASN A 590 29.17 -19.10 -4.34
C ASN A 590 28.19 -19.44 -3.20
N THR A 591 27.83 -18.47 -2.35
CA THR A 591 26.87 -18.63 -1.24
C THR A 591 25.59 -17.81 -1.41
N ALA A 592 25.47 -17.04 -2.50
CA ALA A 592 24.31 -16.19 -2.77
C ALA A 592 22.99 -16.97 -2.78
N MET A 593 22.98 -18.19 -3.32
CA MET A 593 21.74 -18.96 -3.49
C MET A 593 21.09 -19.34 -2.13
N SER A 594 21.89 -19.87 -1.19
CA SER A 594 21.40 -20.26 0.13
C SER A 594 21.02 -19.03 0.99
N ARG A 595 21.86 -17.99 0.99
CA ARG A 595 21.61 -16.74 1.73
C ARG A 595 20.36 -16.02 1.23
N ASN A 596 20.15 -15.97 -0.07
CA ASN A 596 18.97 -15.35 -0.68
C ASN A 596 17.69 -16.12 -0.35
N MET A 597 17.71 -17.46 -0.33
CA MET A 597 16.55 -18.26 0.08
C MET A 597 16.14 -17.98 1.54
N MET A 598 17.11 -17.93 2.46
CA MET A 598 16.84 -17.60 3.86
C MET A 598 16.30 -16.17 4.01
N ALA A 599 16.97 -15.18 3.40
CA ALA A 599 16.55 -13.79 3.48
C ALA A 599 15.14 -13.58 2.89
N ARG A 600 14.81 -14.26 1.79
CA ARG A 600 13.48 -14.23 1.17
C ARG A 600 12.37 -14.61 2.16
N ASN A 601 12.57 -15.67 2.94
CA ASN A 601 11.59 -16.14 3.91
C ASN A 601 11.44 -15.15 5.08
N VAL A 602 12.57 -14.66 5.62
CA VAL A 602 12.58 -13.68 6.72
C VAL A 602 11.89 -12.38 6.31
N ILE A 603 12.23 -11.83 5.13
CA ILE A 603 11.60 -10.61 4.59
C ILE A 603 10.11 -10.84 4.41
N GLN A 604 9.70 -11.99 3.89
CA GLN A 604 8.29 -12.29 3.67
C GLN A 604 7.50 -12.35 4.99
N ILE A 605 8.04 -13.00 6.02
CA ILE A 605 7.42 -13.07 7.35
C ILE A 605 7.33 -11.66 7.96
N PHE A 606 8.41 -10.88 7.89
CA PHE A 606 8.46 -9.53 8.44
C PHE A 606 7.46 -8.59 7.75
N VAL A 607 7.49 -8.52 6.40
CA VAL A 607 6.64 -7.59 5.65
C VAL A 607 5.15 -7.93 5.81
N TRP A 608 4.77 -9.22 5.74
CA TRP A 608 3.37 -9.62 5.97
C TRP A 608 2.96 -9.51 7.44
N GLY A 609 3.88 -9.73 8.38
CA GLY A 609 3.64 -9.48 9.81
C GLY A 609 3.33 -8.01 10.08
N VAL A 610 4.11 -7.09 9.52
CA VAL A 610 3.84 -5.63 9.63
C VAL A 610 2.51 -5.27 8.97
N TRP A 611 2.21 -5.80 7.78
CA TRP A 611 0.91 -5.59 7.14
C TRP A 611 -0.25 -6.05 8.01
N LEU A 612 -0.13 -7.22 8.65
CA LEU A 612 -1.14 -7.77 9.56
C LEU A 612 -1.33 -6.85 10.77
N LEU A 613 -0.25 -6.40 11.42
CA LEU A 613 -0.33 -5.49 12.56
C LEU A 613 -0.97 -4.14 12.20
N VAL A 614 -0.59 -3.57 11.06
CA VAL A 614 -1.20 -2.33 10.54
C VAL A 614 -2.69 -2.53 10.24
N SER A 615 -3.06 -3.68 9.67
CA SER A 615 -4.46 -4.01 9.38
C SER A 615 -5.30 -4.16 10.65
N LEU A 616 -4.77 -4.83 11.68
CA LEU A 616 -5.42 -4.93 12.99
C LEU A 616 -5.60 -3.56 13.65
N LYS A 617 -4.62 -2.66 13.51
CA LYS A 617 -4.73 -1.28 13.99
C LYS A 617 -5.83 -0.51 13.26
N ILE A 618 -5.94 -0.65 11.95
CA ILE A 618 -7.00 0.02 11.15
C ILE A 618 -8.40 -0.48 11.54
N PHE A 619 -8.53 -1.75 11.89
CA PHE A 619 -9.79 -2.31 12.40
C PHE A 619 -10.04 -2.00 13.89
N ASN A 620 -9.17 -1.20 14.54
CA ASN A 620 -9.16 -0.93 15.98
C ASN A 620 -9.37 -2.20 16.82
N VAL A 621 -8.63 -3.28 16.49
CA VAL A 621 -8.64 -4.48 17.31
C VAL A 621 -8.09 -4.15 18.70
N ASN A 622 -8.73 -4.68 19.74
CA ASN A 622 -8.35 -4.43 21.12
C ASN A 622 -6.88 -4.81 21.38
N MET A 623 -6.08 -3.81 21.76
CA MET A 623 -4.64 -3.95 21.99
C MET A 623 -4.33 -4.93 23.13
N THR A 624 -5.24 -5.08 24.10
CA THR A 624 -5.07 -6.03 25.21
C THR A 624 -5.10 -7.47 24.71
N VAL A 625 -6.06 -7.83 23.85
CA VAL A 625 -6.15 -9.17 23.27
C VAL A 625 -4.93 -9.45 22.39
N LEU A 626 -4.51 -8.46 21.60
CA LEU A 626 -3.31 -8.58 20.77
C LEU A 626 -2.05 -8.75 21.61
N ALA A 627 -1.93 -8.05 22.74
CA ALA A 627 -0.80 -8.18 23.66
C ALA A 627 -0.75 -9.57 24.32
N VAL A 628 -1.89 -10.13 24.74
CA VAL A 628 -1.96 -11.49 25.31
C VAL A 628 -1.55 -12.54 24.28
N VAL A 629 -2.11 -12.48 23.05
CA VAL A 629 -1.77 -13.43 21.98
C VAL A 629 -0.31 -13.28 21.56
N SER A 630 0.19 -12.05 21.42
CA SER A 630 1.59 -11.78 21.09
C SER A 630 2.53 -12.23 22.21
N GLY A 631 2.13 -12.09 23.47
CA GLY A 631 2.88 -12.59 24.63
C GLY A 631 3.01 -14.11 24.62
N GLY A 632 1.90 -14.82 24.34
CA GLY A 632 1.91 -16.28 24.18
C GLY A 632 2.78 -16.74 23.01
N LEU A 633 2.63 -16.13 21.83
CA LEU A 633 3.44 -16.44 20.64
C LEU A 633 4.93 -16.15 20.87
N SER A 634 5.26 -15.01 21.48
CA SER A 634 6.64 -14.62 21.80
C SER A 634 7.29 -15.62 22.75
N THR A 635 6.55 -16.05 23.78
CA THR A 635 7.01 -17.06 24.73
C THR A 635 7.27 -18.40 24.04
N GLY A 636 6.34 -18.85 23.18
CA GLY A 636 6.50 -20.08 22.40
C GLY A 636 7.70 -20.05 21.45
N ILE A 637 7.90 -18.93 20.73
CA ILE A 637 9.07 -18.72 19.86
C ILE A 637 10.36 -18.70 20.69
N GLY A 638 10.37 -18.02 21.84
CA GLY A 638 11.51 -17.96 22.75
C GLY A 638 11.92 -19.35 23.24
N PHE A 639 10.97 -20.19 23.64
CA PHE A 639 11.25 -21.58 24.02
C PHE A 639 11.78 -22.41 22.85
N ALA A 640 11.22 -22.27 21.65
CA ALA A 640 11.69 -22.99 20.46
C ALA A 640 13.09 -22.56 20.01
N MET A 641 13.48 -21.29 20.27
CA MET A 641 14.80 -20.75 19.93
C MET A 641 15.85 -20.94 21.02
N LYS A 642 15.49 -21.49 22.18
CA LYS A 642 16.37 -21.63 23.36
C LYS A 642 17.72 -22.25 22.99
N ASP A 643 17.71 -23.44 22.39
CA ASP A 643 18.93 -24.21 22.09
C ASP A 643 19.80 -23.53 21.01
N ILE A 644 19.18 -22.76 20.10
CA ILE A 644 19.90 -22.00 19.08
C ILE A 644 20.65 -20.83 19.73
N LEU A 645 19.98 -20.09 20.63
CA LEU A 645 20.60 -18.99 21.36
C LEU A 645 21.73 -19.47 22.28
N GLU A 646 21.53 -20.62 22.92
CA GLU A 646 22.55 -21.28 23.74
C GLU A 646 23.81 -21.59 22.91
N ASN A 647 23.66 -22.18 21.73
CA ASN A 647 24.78 -22.44 20.82
C ASN A 647 25.49 -21.16 20.37
N ILE A 648 24.76 -20.07 20.09
CA ILE A 648 25.35 -18.78 19.71
C ILE A 648 26.16 -18.18 20.85
N TYR A 649 25.62 -18.21 22.07
CA TYR A 649 26.33 -17.72 23.26
C TYR A 649 27.62 -18.48 23.49
N TYR A 650 27.57 -19.82 23.43
CA TYR A 650 28.77 -20.65 23.56
C TYR A 650 29.75 -20.44 22.41
N GLY A 651 29.28 -20.22 21.18
CA GLY A 651 30.13 -19.85 20.04
C GLY A 651 30.88 -18.53 20.26
N ALA A 652 30.18 -17.50 20.71
CA ALA A 652 30.81 -16.22 21.07
C ALA A 652 31.85 -16.40 22.19
N SER A 653 31.54 -17.23 23.19
CA SER A 653 32.47 -17.54 24.28
C SER A 653 33.73 -18.30 23.81
N LEU A 654 33.61 -19.22 22.85
CA LEU A 654 34.74 -19.91 22.24
C LEU A 654 35.61 -18.92 21.46
N MET A 655 35.00 -18.10 20.59
CA MET A 655 35.68 -17.06 19.82
C MET A 655 36.41 -16.03 20.70
N ALA A 656 35.90 -15.76 21.91
CA ALA A 656 36.52 -14.87 22.88
C ALA A 656 37.85 -15.40 23.48
N GLY A 657 38.29 -16.61 23.10
CA GLY A 657 39.65 -17.09 23.37
C GLY A 657 39.75 -18.28 24.31
N ARG A 658 38.65 -19.00 24.59
CA ARG A 658 38.71 -20.26 25.35
C ARG A 658 39.45 -21.36 24.57
N VAL A 659 39.22 -21.41 23.26
CA VAL A 659 39.86 -22.29 22.28
C VAL A 659 40.21 -21.45 21.05
N LYS A 660 41.37 -21.68 20.45
CA LYS A 660 41.82 -20.98 19.25
C LYS A 660 41.77 -21.89 18.04
N VAL A 661 41.56 -21.30 16.86
CA VAL A 661 41.78 -21.99 15.59
C VAL A 661 43.23 -22.44 15.55
N GLY A 662 43.45 -23.73 15.30
CA GLY A 662 44.76 -24.38 15.35
C GLY A 662 45.07 -25.12 16.66
N ASP A 663 44.29 -24.94 17.73
CA ASP A 663 44.45 -25.73 18.95
C ASP A 663 44.17 -27.21 18.69
N TYR A 664 44.86 -28.09 19.43
CA TYR A 664 44.61 -29.52 19.41
C TYR A 664 43.80 -29.92 20.65
N ILE A 665 42.62 -30.48 20.44
CA ILE A 665 41.67 -30.77 21.51
C ILE A 665 41.17 -32.21 21.45
N GLU A 666 40.82 -32.74 22.61
CA GLU A 666 40.17 -34.04 22.78
C GLU A 666 38.77 -33.83 23.39
N CYS A 667 37.74 -34.27 22.68
CA CYS A 667 36.34 -34.20 23.13
C CYS A 667 35.63 -35.50 22.78
N ASP A 668 34.90 -36.12 23.74
CA ASP A 668 34.23 -37.41 23.58
C ASP A 668 35.14 -38.50 22.96
N GLY A 669 36.41 -38.57 23.38
CA GLY A 669 37.40 -39.54 22.87
C GLY A 669 37.89 -39.28 21.45
N THR A 670 37.43 -38.20 20.80
CA THR A 670 37.89 -37.77 19.47
C THR A 670 38.96 -36.71 19.61
N ARG A 671 40.15 -36.98 19.06
CA ARG A 671 41.28 -36.05 19.00
C ARG A 671 41.35 -35.37 17.63
N GLY A 672 41.61 -34.07 17.63
CA GLY A 672 41.85 -33.36 16.38
C GLY A 672 42.18 -31.89 16.54
N LYS A 673 42.53 -31.27 15.42
CA LYS A 673 42.90 -29.86 15.32
C LYS A 673 41.69 -29.00 14.99
N VAL A 674 41.51 -27.90 15.71
CA VAL A 674 40.40 -26.96 15.45
C VAL A 674 40.64 -26.24 14.14
N ASN A 675 39.77 -26.48 13.15
CA ASN A 675 39.83 -25.88 11.81
C ASN A 675 39.10 -24.53 11.75
N SER A 676 37.88 -24.46 12.28
CA SER A 676 37.10 -23.22 12.34
C SER A 676 36.11 -23.19 13.50
N ILE A 677 35.84 -21.99 14.01
CA ILE A 677 34.83 -21.74 15.04
C ILE A 677 33.78 -20.84 14.39
N SER A 678 32.54 -21.34 14.28
CA SER A 678 31.37 -20.60 13.79
C SER A 678 30.44 -20.24 14.96
N TYR A 679 29.42 -19.42 14.71
CA TYR A 679 28.47 -19.03 15.76
C TYR A 679 27.74 -20.22 16.40
N THR A 680 27.42 -21.27 15.63
CA THR A 680 26.64 -22.42 16.13
C THR A 680 27.44 -23.71 16.30
N SER A 681 28.59 -23.83 15.64
CA SER A 681 29.40 -25.05 15.66
C SER A 681 30.90 -24.77 15.58
N THR A 682 31.69 -25.70 16.10
CA THR A 682 33.15 -25.74 16.00
C THR A 682 33.55 -26.98 15.22
N THR A 683 34.40 -26.77 14.22
CA THR A 683 34.81 -27.83 13.29
C THR A 683 36.24 -28.26 13.60
N ILE A 684 36.43 -29.56 13.77
CA ILE A 684 37.69 -30.20 14.15
C ILE A 684 38.10 -31.17 13.03
N GLU A 685 39.35 -31.09 12.61
CA GLU A 685 39.97 -32.06 11.71
C GLU A 685 40.66 -33.16 12.53
N THR A 686 40.19 -34.38 12.40
CA THR A 686 40.72 -35.55 13.10
C THR A 686 42.04 -36.03 12.47
N ILE A 687 42.80 -36.84 13.21
CA ILE A 687 44.01 -37.53 12.70
C ILE A 687 43.73 -38.40 11.47
N TYR A 688 42.50 -38.87 11.31
CA TYR A 688 42.08 -39.71 10.18
C TYR A 688 41.69 -38.88 8.93
N GLY A 689 41.87 -37.55 8.96
CA GLY A 689 41.51 -36.64 7.87
C GLY A 689 40.00 -36.35 7.75
N SER A 690 39.17 -36.86 8.66
CA SER A 690 37.75 -36.56 8.70
C SER A 690 37.48 -35.23 9.43
N ILE A 691 36.50 -34.47 8.94
CA ILE A 691 36.07 -33.21 9.53
C ILE A 691 34.81 -33.47 10.35
N ILE A 692 34.87 -33.16 11.65
CA ILE A 692 33.74 -33.33 12.58
C ILE A 692 33.30 -31.95 13.09
N SER A 693 32.01 -31.67 12.97
CA SER A 693 31.41 -30.43 13.46
C SER A 693 30.64 -30.68 14.76
N PHE A 694 31.15 -30.13 15.86
CA PHE A 694 30.49 -30.16 17.16
C PHE A 694 29.61 -28.93 17.32
N GLN A 695 28.41 -29.09 17.89
CA GLN A 695 27.63 -27.93 18.34
C GLN A 695 28.38 -27.24 19.49
N ASN A 696 28.40 -25.90 19.50
CA ASN A 696 29.17 -25.15 20.50
C ASN A 696 28.71 -25.42 21.94
N SER A 697 27.40 -25.60 22.14
CA SER A 697 26.84 -26.03 23.43
C SER A 697 27.37 -27.40 23.87
N GLN A 698 27.41 -28.37 22.96
CA GLN A 698 27.92 -29.71 23.28
C GLN A 698 29.40 -29.68 23.66
N LEU A 699 30.21 -28.86 22.99
CA LEU A 699 31.64 -28.73 23.26
C LEU A 699 31.94 -28.08 24.61
N LEU A 700 31.16 -27.05 25.02
CA LEU A 700 31.39 -26.31 26.26
C LEU A 700 30.64 -26.87 27.47
N THR A 701 29.53 -27.57 27.27
CA THR A 701 28.79 -28.24 28.35
C THR A 701 29.50 -29.52 28.80
N LYS A 702 30.20 -30.19 27.89
CA LYS A 702 31.06 -31.33 28.20
C LYS A 702 32.48 -30.89 28.54
N ASN A 703 33.19 -31.72 29.30
CA ASN A 703 34.63 -31.54 29.51
C ASN A 703 35.38 -31.86 28.22
N TYR A 704 36.22 -30.92 27.77
CA TYR A 704 37.19 -31.14 26.70
C TYR A 704 38.59 -30.89 27.24
N LYS A 705 39.59 -31.58 26.67
CA LYS A 705 41.00 -31.33 26.99
C LYS A 705 41.61 -30.48 25.88
N ASN A 706 42.22 -29.36 26.25
CA ASN A 706 43.05 -28.59 25.33
C ASN A 706 44.50 -28.99 25.54
N MET A 707 45.06 -29.69 24.56
CA MET A 707 46.36 -30.33 24.66
C MET A 707 47.50 -29.40 24.21
N THR A 708 47.18 -28.28 23.54
CA THR A 708 48.17 -27.28 23.08
C THR A 708 48.30 -26.07 23.99
N LYS A 709 47.35 -25.84 24.90
CA LYS A 709 47.32 -24.66 25.78
C LYS A 709 48.38 -24.68 26.90
N ASN A 710 48.96 -25.85 27.21
CA ASN A 710 50.06 -25.99 28.16
C ASN A 710 51.41 -25.71 27.46
N HIS A 711 52.38 -26.63 27.56
CA HIS A 711 53.66 -26.62 26.86
C HIS A 711 53.64 -27.40 25.52
N GLY A 712 52.50 -27.98 25.11
CA GLY A 712 52.37 -28.72 23.84
C GLY A 712 52.91 -30.16 23.86
N TYR A 713 53.23 -30.69 25.05
CA TYR A 713 53.63 -32.09 25.26
C TYR A 713 52.60 -32.80 26.12
N GLU A 714 52.36 -34.08 25.84
CA GLU A 714 51.60 -34.99 26.68
C GLU A 714 52.49 -36.08 27.26
N LEU A 715 52.10 -36.61 28.42
CA LEU A 715 52.76 -37.77 29.00
C LEU A 715 52.23 -39.01 28.30
N ASP A 716 53.11 -39.67 27.55
CA ASP A 716 52.86 -40.97 26.96
C ASP A 716 53.50 -42.09 27.79
N VAL A 717 52.87 -43.27 27.77
CA VAL A 717 53.24 -44.42 28.60
C VAL A 717 53.32 -45.67 27.72
N LEU A 718 54.56 -46.05 27.39
CA LEU A 718 54.85 -47.26 26.64
C LEU A 718 55.22 -48.41 27.58
N GLU A 719 54.93 -49.64 27.16
CA GLU A 719 55.20 -50.85 27.95
C GLU A 719 56.15 -51.78 27.23
N VAL A 720 57.15 -52.28 27.96
CA VAL A 720 58.21 -53.14 27.43
C VAL A 720 58.43 -54.30 28.39
N GLY A 721 58.42 -55.53 27.87
CA GLY A 721 58.72 -56.74 28.65
C GLY A 721 60.17 -57.16 28.50
N VAL A 722 60.85 -57.47 29.61
CA VAL A 722 62.20 -58.07 29.61
C VAL A 722 62.20 -59.41 30.34
N ALA A 723 63.13 -60.32 30.00
CA ALA A 723 63.16 -61.67 30.54
C ALA A 723 63.39 -61.69 32.06
N TYR A 724 62.73 -62.62 32.75
CA TYR A 724 62.99 -62.88 34.17
C TYR A 724 64.46 -63.22 34.41
N GLY A 725 65.05 -62.65 35.45
CA GLY A 725 66.49 -62.77 35.74
C GLY A 725 67.36 -61.63 35.14
N SER A 726 66.80 -60.76 34.30
CA SER A 726 67.50 -59.56 33.79
C SER A 726 67.80 -58.55 34.91
N ASP A 727 68.95 -57.87 34.88
CA ASP A 727 69.25 -56.79 35.83
C ASP A 727 68.43 -55.53 35.52
N ILE A 728 67.31 -55.39 36.24
CA ILE A 728 66.37 -54.28 36.07
C ILE A 728 67.01 -52.91 36.33
N LYS A 729 68.02 -52.80 37.20
CA LYS A 729 68.69 -51.52 37.44
C LYS A 729 69.50 -51.11 36.22
N MET A 730 70.27 -52.04 35.66
CA MET A 730 71.00 -51.83 34.41
C MET A 730 70.05 -51.49 33.26
N VAL A 731 68.98 -52.27 33.06
CA VAL A 731 68.00 -52.07 31.98
C VAL A 731 67.37 -50.68 32.04
N LYS A 732 66.95 -50.22 33.24
CA LYS A 732 66.41 -48.87 33.42
C LYS A 732 67.41 -47.79 33.03
N GLN A 733 68.68 -47.95 33.41
CA GLN A 733 69.71 -46.96 33.13
C GLN A 733 69.99 -46.85 31.62
N ILE A 734 70.25 -47.97 30.94
CA ILE A 734 70.57 -47.96 29.50
C ILE A 734 69.41 -47.41 28.65
N LEU A 735 68.17 -47.79 28.98
CA LEU A 735 66.99 -47.30 28.29
C LEU A 735 66.77 -45.80 28.55
N GLN A 736 66.97 -45.34 29.78
CA GLN A 736 66.86 -43.91 30.10
C GLN A 736 67.93 -43.10 29.35
N GLU A 737 69.18 -43.58 29.30
CA GLU A 737 70.27 -42.92 28.58
C GLU A 737 70.07 -42.91 27.05
N ALA A 738 69.46 -43.94 26.49
CA ALA A 738 69.14 -44.01 25.06
C ALA A 738 67.98 -43.08 24.69
N ILE A 739 66.85 -43.16 25.40
CA ILE A 739 65.63 -42.42 25.07
C ILE A 739 65.80 -40.91 25.30
N VAL A 740 66.57 -40.48 26.31
CA VAL A 740 66.84 -39.05 26.55
C VAL A 740 67.55 -38.37 25.38
N LYS A 741 68.26 -39.13 24.53
CA LYS A 741 68.96 -38.59 23.35
C LYS A 741 68.04 -38.29 22.17
N LEU A 742 66.81 -38.82 22.18
CA LEU A 742 65.84 -38.58 21.10
C LEU A 742 65.45 -37.09 21.04
N PRO A 743 65.41 -36.48 19.83
CA PRO A 743 65.36 -35.03 19.68
C PRO A 743 64.03 -34.41 20.13
N PHE A 744 62.93 -35.17 20.12
CA PHE A 744 61.58 -34.71 20.45
C PHE A 744 61.19 -34.92 21.92
N ILE A 745 62.04 -35.51 22.76
CA ILE A 745 61.72 -35.74 24.17
C ILE A 745 61.82 -34.45 24.97
N TYR A 746 60.83 -34.19 25.84
CA TYR A 746 60.85 -32.99 26.68
C TYR A 746 61.90 -33.07 27.80
N LYS A 747 63.09 -32.52 27.53
CA LYS A 747 64.29 -32.61 28.38
C LYS A 747 64.08 -32.16 29.83
N GLU A 748 63.25 -31.14 30.06
CA GLU A 748 63.00 -30.60 31.40
C GLU A 748 62.22 -31.56 32.32
N ARG A 749 61.36 -32.42 31.74
CA ARG A 749 60.56 -33.40 32.50
C ARG A 749 61.24 -34.76 32.61
N GLY A 750 62.22 -35.03 31.73
CA GLY A 750 63.03 -36.24 31.70
C GLY A 750 62.26 -37.51 31.30
N VAL A 751 62.98 -38.61 31.20
CA VAL A 751 62.46 -39.96 30.95
C VAL A 751 62.44 -40.73 32.26
N LYS A 752 61.33 -41.40 32.59
CA LYS A 752 61.24 -42.25 33.78
C LYS A 752 60.86 -43.67 33.40
N ILE A 753 61.62 -44.63 33.88
CA ILE A 753 61.35 -46.05 33.66
C ILE A 753 61.06 -46.71 35.00
N VAL A 754 59.85 -47.23 35.13
CA VAL A 754 59.36 -47.85 36.37
C VAL A 754 59.00 -49.31 36.11
N LEU A 755 59.17 -50.16 37.12
CA LEU A 755 58.67 -51.53 37.05
C LEU A 755 57.17 -51.48 37.27
N LYS A 756 56.40 -51.99 36.32
CA LYS A 756 54.93 -51.98 36.36
C LYS A 756 54.42 -53.22 37.06
N ASP A 757 54.82 -54.39 36.56
CA ASP A 757 54.22 -55.67 36.93
C ASP A 757 55.16 -56.85 36.61
N PHE A 758 54.93 -57.98 37.28
CA PHE A 758 55.57 -59.27 36.99
C PHE A 758 54.59 -60.10 36.16
N GLY A 759 54.71 -60.03 34.82
CA GLY A 759 53.79 -60.70 33.89
C GLY A 759 54.10 -62.19 33.68
N ASP A 760 53.24 -62.91 32.97
CA ASP A 760 53.32 -64.39 32.85
C ASP A 760 54.65 -64.93 32.28
N SER A 761 55.36 -64.13 31.49
CA SER A 761 56.62 -64.54 30.83
C SER A 761 57.70 -63.46 30.82
N SER A 762 57.42 -62.28 31.38
CA SER A 762 58.34 -61.14 31.37
C SER A 762 58.11 -60.21 32.57
N ILE A 763 59.15 -59.47 32.93
CA ILE A 763 59.05 -58.32 33.82
C ILE A 763 58.63 -57.12 32.97
N ILE A 764 57.47 -56.52 33.27
CA ILE A 764 56.92 -55.40 32.50
C ILE A 764 57.43 -54.08 33.06
N LEU A 765 58.09 -53.30 32.22
CA LEU A 765 58.53 -51.95 32.48
C LEU A 765 57.59 -50.95 31.82
N LYS A 766 57.25 -49.87 32.53
CA LYS A 766 56.59 -48.69 31.98
C LYS A 766 57.62 -47.62 31.69
N VAL A 767 57.64 -47.15 30.45
CA VAL A 767 58.46 -46.06 29.96
C VAL A 767 57.58 -44.82 29.89
N LEU A 768 57.78 -43.89 30.82
CA LEU A 768 57.03 -42.65 30.92
C LEU A 768 57.83 -41.52 30.26
N ILE A 769 57.30 -40.99 29.17
CA ILE A 769 57.95 -39.97 28.33
C ILE A 769 57.00 -38.83 28.02
N TRP A 770 57.55 -37.63 27.86
CA TRP A 770 56.78 -36.48 27.42
C TRP A 770 57.08 -36.21 25.95
N VAL A 771 56.07 -36.40 25.08
CA VAL A 771 56.19 -36.25 23.62
C VAL A 771 55.27 -35.14 23.09
N PRO A 772 55.64 -34.47 21.98
CA PRO A 772 54.78 -33.49 21.32
C PRO A 772 53.44 -34.11 20.92
N VAL A 773 52.34 -33.44 21.27
CA VAL A 773 50.96 -33.94 21.08
C VAL A 773 50.63 -34.24 19.61
N LEU A 774 51.16 -33.44 18.67
CA LEU A 774 50.83 -33.56 17.25
C LEU A 774 51.48 -34.77 16.56
N THR A 775 52.59 -35.26 17.11
CA THR A 775 53.42 -36.31 16.50
C THR A 775 53.53 -37.54 17.40
N GLN A 776 52.68 -37.64 18.43
CA GLN A 776 52.72 -38.71 19.43
C GLN A 776 52.84 -40.11 18.80
N TYR A 777 51.92 -40.48 17.90
CA TYR A 777 51.98 -41.80 17.22
C TYR A 777 53.30 -42.09 16.48
N THR A 778 53.86 -41.08 15.80
CA THR A 778 55.15 -41.25 15.09
C THR A 778 56.29 -41.40 16.08
N ASN A 779 56.29 -40.56 17.12
CA ASN A 779 57.32 -40.53 18.15
C ASN A 779 57.32 -41.81 19.00
N ASP A 780 56.16 -42.39 19.28
CA ASP A 780 56.04 -43.64 20.01
C ASP A 780 56.70 -44.80 19.25
N GLY A 781 56.55 -44.81 17.92
CA GLY A 781 57.24 -45.74 17.03
C GLY A 781 58.76 -45.59 17.13
N GLU A 782 59.27 -44.36 17.00
CA GLU A 782 60.72 -44.08 17.13
C GLU A 782 61.28 -44.44 18.51
N VAL A 783 60.50 -44.22 19.58
CA VAL A 783 60.89 -44.64 20.93
C VAL A 783 60.91 -46.17 21.05
N MET A 784 59.91 -46.86 20.51
CA MET A 784 59.85 -48.33 20.55
C MET A 784 61.00 -48.96 19.77
N GLU A 785 61.36 -48.40 18.61
CA GLU A 785 62.54 -48.80 17.83
C GLU A 785 63.83 -48.57 18.64
N CYS A 786 63.99 -47.39 19.25
CA CYS A 786 65.13 -47.08 20.10
C CYS A 786 65.26 -48.05 21.29
N ILE A 787 64.14 -48.40 21.93
CA ILE A 787 64.10 -49.40 23.01
C ILE A 787 64.57 -50.75 22.50
N TYR A 788 64.02 -51.22 21.38
CA TYR A 788 64.35 -52.52 20.79
C TYR A 788 65.84 -52.63 20.44
N GLU A 789 66.40 -51.61 19.77
CA GLU A 789 67.82 -51.54 19.43
C GLU A 789 68.71 -51.51 20.68
N THR A 790 68.32 -50.74 21.69
CA THR A 790 69.10 -50.60 22.93
C THR A 790 69.15 -51.90 23.72
N LEU A 791 68.02 -52.62 23.84
CA LEU A 791 67.97 -53.91 24.54
C LEU A 791 68.81 -54.97 23.81
N ASN A 792 68.71 -55.04 22.48
CA ASN A 792 69.49 -55.97 21.67
C ASN A 792 71.00 -55.69 21.75
N ALA A 793 71.41 -54.42 21.69
CA ALA A 793 72.82 -54.04 21.76
C ALA A 793 73.49 -54.40 23.10
N HIS A 794 72.71 -54.50 24.18
CA HIS A 794 73.20 -54.83 25.52
C HIS A 794 72.90 -56.29 25.94
N GLY A 795 72.40 -57.11 25.01
CA GLY A 795 72.11 -58.53 25.27
C GLY A 795 70.95 -58.78 26.24
N VAL A 796 70.03 -57.82 26.39
CA VAL A 796 68.83 -57.98 27.23
C VAL A 796 67.75 -58.69 26.42
N GLU A 797 67.37 -59.88 26.85
CA GLU A 797 66.38 -60.70 26.16
C GLU A 797 64.96 -60.13 26.31
N ILE A 798 64.28 -59.96 25.17
CA ILE A 798 62.83 -59.75 25.10
C ILE A 798 62.20 -61.14 24.97
N PRO A 799 61.58 -61.68 26.04
CA PRO A 799 61.23 -63.08 26.09
C PRO A 799 60.02 -63.37 25.20
N PHE A 800 60.09 -64.47 24.46
CA PHE A 800 58.89 -65.12 23.94
C PHE A 800 58.03 -65.66 25.09
N PRO A 801 56.74 -65.96 24.86
CA PRO A 801 55.90 -66.61 25.86
C PRO A 801 56.57 -67.87 26.42
N GLN A 802 56.85 -67.87 27.73
CA GLN A 802 57.52 -68.95 28.44
C GLN A 802 56.50 -69.98 28.92
N ARG A 803 56.86 -71.26 28.86
CA ARG A 803 56.03 -72.36 29.38
C ARG A 803 56.90 -73.40 30.06
N ASP A 804 56.60 -73.65 31.32
CA ASP A 804 57.15 -74.80 32.03
C ASP A 804 56.37 -76.06 31.66
N ILE A 805 56.99 -76.92 30.86
CA ILE A 805 56.40 -78.20 30.44
C ILE A 805 56.90 -79.30 31.38
N ARG A 806 56.03 -79.75 32.28
CA ARG A 806 56.29 -80.94 33.09
C ARG A 806 55.96 -82.20 32.29
N ILE A 807 56.97 -82.86 31.74
CA ILE A 807 56.81 -84.15 31.07
C ILE A 807 56.69 -85.25 32.14
N ILE A 808 55.47 -85.75 32.35
CA ILE A 808 55.20 -86.84 33.29
C ILE A 808 55.34 -88.16 32.54
N ARG A 809 56.41 -88.92 32.82
CA ARG A 809 56.56 -90.29 32.30
C ARG A 809 55.57 -91.19 33.01
N THR A 810 54.59 -91.69 32.26
CA THR A 810 53.59 -92.65 32.75
C THR A 810 54.11 -94.06 32.45
N ASP A 811 54.12 -94.95 33.45
CA ASP A 811 54.40 -96.37 33.21
C ASP A 811 53.38 -96.92 32.18
N ASN A 812 53.87 -97.62 31.15
CA ASN A 812 53.07 -98.09 30.01
C ASN A 812 51.83 -98.90 30.42
N ASP A 813 51.85 -99.52 31.61
CA ASP A 813 50.75 -100.35 32.12
C ASP A 813 49.54 -99.53 32.60
N ARG A 814 49.68 -98.21 32.81
CA ARG A 814 48.60 -97.32 33.27
C ARG A 814 48.04 -96.39 32.19
N ILE A 815 48.59 -96.42 30.97
CA ILE A 815 48.11 -95.59 29.85
C ILE A 815 46.64 -95.88 29.49
N PRO A 816 46.15 -97.14 29.44
CA PRO A 816 44.74 -97.39 29.16
C PRO A 816 43.79 -96.83 30.24
N GLU A 817 44.19 -96.90 31.52
CA GLU A 817 43.40 -96.39 32.66
C GLU A 817 43.30 -94.86 32.65
N LEU A 818 44.41 -94.16 32.36
CA LEU A 818 44.45 -92.70 32.33
C LEU A 818 43.72 -92.11 31.11
N MET A 819 43.75 -92.78 29.96
CA MET A 819 42.95 -92.36 28.80
C MET A 819 41.45 -92.54 29.06
N ALA A 820 41.04 -93.63 29.71
CA ALA A 820 39.64 -93.84 30.11
C ALA A 820 39.15 -92.81 31.17
N GLN A 821 40.06 -92.33 32.03
CA GLN A 821 39.75 -91.29 33.03
C GLN A 821 39.60 -89.91 32.39
N ASN A 822 40.40 -89.60 31.37
CA ASN A 822 40.34 -88.33 30.65
C ASN A 822 39.09 -88.22 29.76
N ASP A 823 38.64 -89.32 29.15
CA ASP A 823 37.39 -89.36 28.39
C ASP A 823 36.16 -89.15 29.30
N LYS A 824 36.17 -89.69 30.52
CA LYS A 824 35.10 -89.43 31.51
C LYS A 824 35.05 -87.97 31.97
N ASN A 825 36.21 -87.33 32.18
CA ASN A 825 36.26 -85.92 32.57
C ASN A 825 35.88 -84.97 31.43
N THR A 826 36.10 -85.39 30.18
CA THR A 826 35.72 -84.61 28.99
C THR A 826 34.22 -84.71 28.72
N GLN A 827 33.58 -85.84 29.03
CA GLN A 827 32.11 -85.99 28.98
C GLN A 827 31.37 -85.32 30.15
N ALA A 828 32.04 -85.05 31.27
CA ALA A 828 31.45 -84.34 32.41
C ALA A 828 31.52 -82.79 32.29
N ASN A 829 32.22 -82.27 31.28
CA ASN A 829 32.40 -80.83 31.01
C ASN A 829 31.89 -80.40 29.61
N ILE A 830 31.01 -81.20 29.00
CA ILE A 830 30.04 -80.77 27.98
C ILE A 830 28.68 -80.76 28.65
#